data_AF-A0A662AS28-F1
#
_entry.id   AF-A0A662AS28-F1
#
_cell.length_a   1.000
_cell.length_b   1.000
_cell.length_c   1.000
_cell.angle_alpha   90.00
_cell.angle_beta   90.00
_cell.angle_gamma   90.00
#
_symmetry.space_group_name_H-M   'P 1'
#
loop_
_entity.id
_entity.type
_entity.pdbx_description
1 polymer ?
#
loop_
_entity_poly.entity_id
_entity_poly.type
_entity_poly.pdbx_seq_one_letter_code
_entity_poly.pdbx_strand_id
1 'polypeptide(L)'
;MRFISPLLFFLLISFIGFSQTKSKPKQYVCYHINKPINIDGNLDDSVWQLADWTDDFVDIQGIEQNKPPYQTRVKMLWSDSFLYIAAYMEEPHIWAYITEDEMIMYHDNDFEVFIDPNSDNHNYYEFEFNALNKKWDLFLERPYRNSVKPDLDWTCFGLQNATQIYGSINNPKGRLDSAWTIEIAIPLNCIQQNVGDQHIWRINFSRVEWDTKISGRKYKKLKKPENNWVWSPQWTINMHQPEYWGYLQFSKETVGTTKTIPRQDPLWDINMQLMHVYGFEKEYKKIHGFYSPRIPGNSHKNIEVDTLGNHFIATYKQDGGQVHINEKGRLWRTKMHATPRFWIWMHTNSEYSLAKWDSVFFELKDIGIRGVLIGTNTEIIKQIIPIARKYNIQVHAWMWALNRNDAPDNFLSVNAQGKSLATQKAYVDYYKFMSPILPEVAQMINQKISDIERIDGLSGIHLDYIRYVDVFLPKGLLPKYKITQDSILQQYDYGYHPQMLDAFEVKYGKSPLDIPDYKHDSLWQQFRMDQITKLVNNISNDFWSNELNISAAVFPDPNMSQEMVRQDWGKWRLDYYFPMVYNGFYNAGTFWIEQRIKVSRKALPEAQIFCGLYLPDNKSKDQLSESMQAAFTGGASGIAFFDFRSLKPNHKDAIRKAVKEYGVWIVK
;
A
#
# COMPACT_ATOMS: atom_id res chain seq x y z
N MET A 1 -22.36 65.32 37.32
CA MET A 1 -20.89 65.40 37.50
C MET A 1 -20.47 64.27 38.45
N ARG A 2 -19.58 63.37 38.00
CA ARG A 2 -18.51 62.67 38.78
C ARG A 2 -18.94 61.77 39.96
N PHE A 3 -18.51 60.52 40.17
CA PHE A 3 -17.44 59.63 39.67
C PHE A 3 -17.83 58.19 40.06
N ILE A 4 -17.56 57.16 39.24
CA ILE A 4 -17.29 55.79 39.72
C ILE A 4 -16.14 55.21 38.90
N SER A 5 -15.12 54.74 39.63
CA SER A 5 -13.89 54.07 39.17
C SER A 5 -14.16 52.62 38.75
N PRO A 6 -13.45 52.04 37.76
CA PRO A 6 -13.55 50.61 37.47
C PRO A 6 -12.55 49.82 38.34
N LEU A 7 -13.05 48.79 39.02
CA LEU A 7 -12.24 47.78 39.71
C LEU A 7 -11.79 46.74 38.66
N LEU A 8 -10.47 46.62 38.43
CA LEU A 8 -9.89 45.52 37.67
C LEU A 8 -10.08 44.21 38.44
N PHE A 9 -10.82 43.26 37.86
CA PHE A 9 -10.81 41.87 38.29
C PHE A 9 -9.79 41.12 37.40
N PHE A 10 -8.60 40.89 37.93
CA PHE A 10 -7.59 40.03 37.30
C PHE A 10 -8.07 38.57 37.41
N LEU A 11 -8.54 38.01 36.30
CA LEU A 11 -8.82 36.58 36.16
C LEU A 11 -7.48 35.87 35.91
N LEU A 12 -6.88 35.36 36.99
CA LEU A 12 -5.77 34.42 36.93
C LEU A 12 -6.30 33.10 36.34
N ILE A 13 -6.13 32.93 35.03
CA ILE A 13 -6.31 31.63 34.35
C ILE A 13 -5.10 30.78 34.72
N SER A 14 -5.27 29.92 35.71
CA SER A 14 -4.33 28.84 36.01
C SER A 14 -4.35 27.86 34.84
N PHE A 15 -3.36 27.96 33.95
CA PHE A 15 -3.00 26.90 33.02
C PHE A 15 -2.47 25.71 33.82
N ILE A 16 -3.37 24.85 34.31
CA ILE A 16 -2.99 23.50 34.70
C ILE A 16 -2.88 22.70 33.40
N GLY A 17 -1.64 22.61 32.89
CA GLY A 17 -1.31 21.70 31.81
C GLY A 17 -1.44 20.26 32.28
N PHE A 18 -2.58 19.64 32.06
CA PHE A 18 -2.65 18.19 31.90
C PHE A 18 -2.28 17.86 30.46
N SER A 19 -0.98 17.66 30.22
CA SER A 19 -0.54 16.92 29.05
C SER A 19 -0.79 15.44 29.34
N GLN A 20 -2.04 14.99 29.15
CA GLN A 20 -2.30 13.55 29.03
C GLN A 20 -1.74 13.12 27.67
N THR A 21 -0.65 12.35 27.69
CA THR A 21 -0.19 11.63 26.51
C THR A 21 -1.24 10.59 26.15
N LYS A 22 -2.10 10.89 25.17
CA LYS A 22 -3.09 9.95 24.64
C LYS A 22 -2.39 8.64 24.25
N SER A 23 -2.91 7.50 24.71
CA SER A 23 -2.31 6.20 24.35
C SER A 23 -2.46 5.94 22.86
N LYS A 24 -1.53 5.15 22.31
CA LYS A 24 -1.66 4.65 20.93
C LYS A 24 -2.94 3.83 20.78
N PRO A 25 -3.55 3.78 19.59
CA PRO A 25 -4.72 2.97 19.38
C PRO A 25 -4.43 1.48 19.52
N LYS A 26 -5.43 0.72 19.95
CA LYS A 26 -5.31 -0.74 20.08
C LYS A 26 -5.13 -1.40 18.72
N GLN A 27 -4.59 -2.62 18.71
CA GLN A 27 -4.27 -3.35 17.47
C GLN A 27 -4.80 -4.78 17.54
N TYR A 28 -5.24 -5.31 16.41
CA TYR A 28 -5.74 -6.68 16.29
C TYR A 28 -5.31 -7.30 14.96
N VAL A 29 -4.84 -8.56 14.99
CA VAL A 29 -4.55 -9.33 13.77
C VAL A 29 -5.75 -10.20 13.42
N CYS A 30 -6.37 -9.92 12.28
CA CYS A 30 -7.48 -10.67 11.73
C CYS A 30 -6.95 -11.83 10.88
N TYR A 31 -7.03 -13.06 11.40
CA TYR A 31 -6.54 -14.26 10.71
C TYR A 31 -7.53 -14.81 9.70
N HIS A 32 -7.01 -15.43 8.65
CA HIS A 32 -7.80 -15.96 7.55
C HIS A 32 -8.40 -17.32 7.88
N ILE A 33 -9.62 -17.55 7.39
CA ILE A 33 -10.34 -18.81 7.45
C ILE A 33 -10.78 -19.25 6.06
N ASN A 34 -10.64 -20.55 5.79
CA ASN A 34 -10.98 -21.16 4.51
C ASN A 34 -12.43 -21.68 4.43
N LYS A 35 -13.15 -21.64 5.55
CA LYS A 35 -14.54 -22.08 5.63
C LYS A 35 -15.37 -20.95 6.23
N PRO A 36 -16.54 -20.63 5.66
CA PRO A 36 -17.42 -19.62 6.23
C PRO A 36 -17.94 -20.08 7.61
N ILE A 37 -18.17 -19.11 8.48
CA ILE A 37 -18.79 -19.30 9.80
C ILE A 37 -20.30 -19.35 9.61
N ASN A 38 -20.98 -20.24 10.34
CA ASN A 38 -22.43 -20.22 10.41
C ASN A 38 -22.86 -19.08 11.36
N ILE A 39 -23.48 -18.03 10.82
CA ILE A 39 -23.87 -16.86 11.62
C ILE A 39 -25.17 -17.16 12.36
N ASP A 40 -25.06 -17.64 13.60
CA ASP A 40 -26.18 -18.02 14.47
C ASP A 40 -26.13 -17.36 15.88
N GLY A 41 -25.08 -16.59 16.16
CA GLY A 41 -24.88 -15.86 17.41
C GLY A 41 -24.11 -16.67 18.45
N ASN A 42 -23.76 -17.93 18.16
CA ASN A 42 -23.09 -18.84 19.08
C ASN A 42 -21.57 -18.79 18.95
N LEU A 43 -20.91 -18.27 19.97
CA LEU A 43 -19.45 -18.12 19.97
C LEU A 43 -18.69 -19.43 20.31
N ASP A 44 -19.40 -20.53 20.59
CA ASP A 44 -18.79 -21.85 20.86
C ASP A 44 -18.21 -22.53 19.61
N ASP A 45 -18.45 -21.93 18.44
CA ASP A 45 -17.95 -22.45 17.17
C ASP A 45 -16.41 -22.60 17.20
N SER A 46 -15.92 -23.76 16.76
CA SER A 46 -14.52 -24.17 16.99
C SER A 46 -13.49 -23.17 16.44
N VAL A 47 -13.85 -22.44 15.38
CA VAL A 47 -12.98 -21.43 14.77
C VAL A 47 -12.85 -20.18 15.63
N TRP A 48 -13.92 -19.76 16.33
CA TRP A 48 -13.85 -18.65 17.27
C TRP A 48 -12.96 -18.98 18.46
N GLN A 49 -12.91 -20.24 18.89
CA GLN A 49 -12.04 -20.67 19.98
C GLN A 49 -10.55 -20.51 19.67
N LEU A 50 -10.19 -20.39 18.38
CA LEU A 50 -8.81 -20.15 17.93
C LEU A 50 -8.46 -18.66 17.82
N ALA A 51 -9.46 -17.78 17.69
CA ALA A 51 -9.25 -16.34 17.60
C ALA A 51 -9.03 -15.71 18.97
N ASP A 52 -8.05 -14.80 19.06
CA ASP A 52 -7.76 -14.04 20.26
C ASP A 52 -8.90 -13.07 20.58
N TRP A 53 -9.19 -12.83 21.86
CA TRP A 53 -10.06 -11.74 22.26
C TRP A 53 -9.32 -10.40 22.14
N THR A 54 -10.04 -9.34 21.81
CA THR A 54 -9.60 -7.98 22.14
C THR A 54 -9.46 -7.82 23.65
N ASP A 55 -8.70 -6.81 24.08
CA ASP A 55 -8.86 -6.25 25.43
C ASP A 55 -10.33 -5.84 25.67
N ASP A 56 -10.72 -5.83 26.94
CA ASP A 56 -12.03 -5.35 27.37
C ASP A 56 -12.24 -3.88 26.96
N PHE A 57 -13.50 -3.53 26.73
CA PHE A 57 -13.91 -2.17 26.44
C PHE A 57 -13.67 -1.27 27.65
N VAL A 58 -13.41 0.00 27.36
CA VAL A 58 -13.14 1.06 28.32
C VAL A 58 -14.13 2.19 28.07
N ASP A 59 -14.26 3.13 29.00
CA ASP A 59 -15.02 4.34 28.74
C ASP A 59 -14.41 5.11 27.55
N ILE A 60 -15.25 5.66 26.66
CA ILE A 60 -14.81 6.40 25.47
C ILE A 60 -13.86 7.57 25.79
N GLN A 61 -13.94 8.12 27.00
CA GLN A 61 -13.08 9.19 27.47
C GLN A 61 -11.73 8.71 28.02
N GLY A 62 -11.50 7.39 28.14
CA GLY A 62 -10.21 6.77 28.49
C GLY A 62 -10.18 5.94 29.78
N ILE A 63 -9.05 5.26 30.02
CA ILE A 63 -8.86 4.26 31.10
C ILE A 63 -8.87 4.90 32.51
N GLU A 64 -8.57 6.19 32.62
CA GLU A 64 -8.60 6.91 33.91
C GLU A 64 -10.03 7.20 34.39
N GLN A 65 -11.04 6.97 33.55
CA GLN A 65 -12.45 7.05 33.93
C GLN A 65 -12.95 5.74 34.54
N ASN A 66 -14.14 5.79 35.12
CA ASN A 66 -14.77 4.60 35.72
C ASN A 66 -14.77 3.44 34.74
N LYS A 67 -14.14 2.33 35.13
CA LYS A 67 -14.15 1.08 34.37
C LYS A 67 -15.61 0.65 34.09
N PRO A 68 -15.96 0.28 32.85
CA PRO A 68 -17.28 -0.29 32.55
C PRO A 68 -17.63 -1.43 33.52
N PRO A 69 -18.83 -1.41 34.14
CA PRO A 69 -19.23 -2.43 35.11
C PRO A 69 -19.47 -3.80 34.48
N TYR A 70 -19.74 -3.87 33.18
CA TYR A 70 -20.03 -5.11 32.48
C TYR A 70 -19.00 -5.36 31.38
N GLN A 71 -18.48 -6.58 31.33
CA GLN A 71 -17.46 -6.92 30.34
C GLN A 71 -18.02 -6.83 28.92
N THR A 72 -17.23 -6.24 28.00
CA THR A 72 -17.50 -6.30 26.56
C THR A 72 -16.18 -6.47 25.83
N ARG A 73 -16.13 -7.41 24.88
CA ARG A 73 -14.94 -7.76 24.11
C ARG A 73 -15.31 -8.43 22.78
N VAL A 74 -14.39 -8.41 21.82
CA VAL A 74 -14.64 -8.79 20.43
C VAL A 74 -13.59 -9.79 19.93
N LYS A 75 -13.96 -10.66 18.99
CA LYS A 75 -13.08 -11.46 18.13
C LYS A 75 -13.32 -11.09 16.68
N MET A 76 -12.27 -11.15 15.88
CA MET A 76 -12.35 -10.90 14.44
C MET A 76 -11.58 -11.97 13.66
N LEU A 77 -12.16 -12.38 12.53
CA LEU A 77 -11.61 -13.30 11.54
C LEU A 77 -11.98 -12.81 10.14
N TRP A 78 -11.34 -13.32 9.09
CA TRP A 78 -11.74 -12.95 7.73
C TRP A 78 -11.60 -14.11 6.75
N SER A 79 -12.32 -14.04 5.64
CA SER A 79 -12.14 -14.90 4.46
C SER A 79 -11.96 -14.01 3.23
N ASP A 80 -11.76 -14.61 2.05
CA ASP A 80 -11.67 -13.85 0.79
C ASP A 80 -12.98 -13.08 0.45
N SER A 81 -14.07 -13.35 1.16
CA SER A 81 -15.39 -12.73 0.92
C SER A 81 -15.91 -11.88 2.07
N PHE A 82 -15.57 -12.19 3.32
CA PHE A 82 -16.17 -11.54 4.49
C PHE A 82 -15.14 -11.15 5.55
N LEU A 83 -15.38 -10.03 6.22
CA LEU A 83 -14.89 -9.78 7.58
C LEU A 83 -15.91 -10.35 8.57
N TYR A 84 -15.46 -11.23 9.47
CA TYR A 84 -16.27 -11.82 10.53
C TYR A 84 -15.95 -11.15 11.86
N ILE A 85 -16.99 -10.82 12.63
CA ILE A 85 -16.89 -10.17 13.94
C ILE A 85 -17.79 -10.91 14.91
N ALA A 86 -17.27 -11.24 16.09
CA ALA A 86 -18.02 -11.84 17.18
C ALA A 86 -17.85 -10.98 18.43
N ALA A 87 -18.94 -10.58 19.08
CA ALA A 87 -18.89 -9.81 20.32
C ALA A 87 -19.59 -10.53 21.47
N TYR A 88 -18.99 -10.46 22.65
CA TYR A 88 -19.58 -10.89 23.91
C TYR A 88 -19.84 -9.67 24.78
N MET A 89 -21.07 -9.55 25.28
CA MET A 89 -21.52 -8.46 26.15
C MET A 89 -22.20 -9.02 27.38
N GLU A 90 -21.55 -8.89 28.54
CA GLU A 90 -22.18 -9.15 29.83
C GLU A 90 -23.32 -8.13 30.04
N GLU A 91 -24.50 -8.61 30.40
CA GLU A 91 -25.68 -7.76 30.58
C GLU A 91 -26.67 -8.43 31.55
N PRO A 92 -26.83 -7.90 32.78
CA PRO A 92 -27.80 -8.43 33.74
C PRO A 92 -29.26 -8.07 33.43
N HIS A 93 -29.48 -7.09 32.56
CA HIS A 93 -30.79 -6.54 32.21
C HIS A 93 -30.93 -6.37 30.70
N ILE A 94 -31.18 -7.46 29.97
CA ILE A 94 -31.26 -7.39 28.51
C ILE A 94 -32.60 -6.78 28.09
N TRP A 95 -32.53 -5.68 27.36
CA TRP A 95 -33.70 -4.99 26.84
C TRP A 95 -33.43 -4.39 25.46
N ALA A 96 -34.45 -4.40 24.61
CA ALA A 96 -34.44 -3.83 23.28
C ALA A 96 -35.89 -3.64 22.81
N TYR A 97 -36.23 -2.46 22.31
CA TYR A 97 -37.58 -2.10 21.87
C TYR A 97 -37.66 -1.77 20.38
N ILE A 98 -36.55 -1.61 19.69
CA ILE A 98 -36.49 -1.47 18.23
C ILE A 98 -36.64 -2.86 17.61
N THR A 99 -37.69 -3.04 16.80
CA THR A 99 -38.07 -4.35 16.23
C THR A 99 -37.90 -4.44 14.72
N GLU A 100 -37.48 -3.36 14.08
CA GLU A 100 -37.33 -3.21 12.63
C GLU A 100 -35.86 -2.89 12.30
N ASP A 101 -35.39 -3.38 11.16
CA ASP A 101 -34.08 -2.99 10.61
C ASP A 101 -34.15 -1.56 10.07
N GLU A 102 -32.99 -0.94 9.86
CA GLU A 102 -32.81 0.42 9.32
C GLU A 102 -33.46 1.53 10.15
N MET A 103 -33.36 1.38 11.48
CA MET A 103 -33.85 2.33 12.48
C MET A 103 -32.69 2.78 13.38
N ILE A 104 -32.74 4.05 13.81
CA ILE A 104 -31.74 4.66 14.71
C ILE A 104 -31.59 3.82 16.00
N MET A 105 -30.46 3.09 16.16
CA MET A 105 -30.36 1.99 17.13
C MET A 105 -30.03 2.44 18.55
N TYR A 106 -29.31 3.56 18.73
CA TYR A 106 -28.91 4.07 20.07
C TYR A 106 -30.08 4.42 21.01
N HIS A 107 -31.32 4.35 20.53
CA HIS A 107 -32.52 4.37 21.37
C HIS A 107 -32.75 3.07 22.16
N ASP A 108 -32.04 1.99 21.86
CA ASP A 108 -31.84 0.80 22.69
C ASP A 108 -30.43 0.81 23.33
N ASN A 109 -30.08 -0.25 24.07
CA ASN A 109 -28.67 -0.63 24.19
C ASN A 109 -28.28 -1.33 22.88
N ASP A 110 -27.12 -1.01 22.33
CA ASP A 110 -26.67 -1.58 21.06
C ASP A 110 -25.15 -1.85 21.03
N PHE A 111 -24.73 -2.53 19.98
CA PHE A 111 -23.36 -2.79 19.61
C PHE A 111 -23.09 -2.20 18.23
N GLU A 112 -22.05 -1.38 18.13
CA GLU A 112 -21.73 -0.62 16.93
C GLU A 112 -20.34 -1.00 16.40
N VAL A 113 -20.19 -1.08 15.07
CA VAL A 113 -18.94 -1.36 14.36
C VAL A 113 -18.61 -0.20 13.44
N PHE A 114 -17.38 0.31 13.52
CA PHE A 114 -16.91 1.45 12.74
C PHE A 114 -15.67 1.09 11.93
N ILE A 115 -15.66 1.36 10.62
CA ILE A 115 -14.56 0.95 9.72
C ILE A 115 -14.13 2.11 8.82
N ASP A 116 -12.85 2.50 8.89
CA ASP A 116 -12.18 3.36 7.91
C ASP A 116 -11.09 2.52 7.19
N PRO A 117 -11.32 2.09 5.93
CA PRO A 117 -10.49 1.12 5.26
C PRO A 117 -9.16 1.67 4.71
N ASN A 118 -9.02 2.99 4.59
CA ASN A 118 -7.81 3.63 4.02
C ASN A 118 -7.03 4.48 5.04
N SER A 119 -7.55 4.60 6.27
CA SER A 119 -6.95 5.36 7.37
C SER A 119 -6.78 6.86 7.09
N ASP A 120 -7.65 7.44 6.24
CA ASP A 120 -7.60 8.85 5.86
C ASP A 120 -8.58 9.75 6.67
N ASN A 121 -9.28 9.15 7.64
CA ASN A 121 -10.35 9.69 8.48
C ASN A 121 -11.66 10.00 7.73
N HIS A 122 -11.80 9.60 6.47
CA HIS A 122 -12.94 9.89 5.60
C HIS A 122 -13.49 8.60 5.00
N ASN A 123 -14.68 8.70 4.40
CA ASN A 123 -15.36 7.60 3.70
C ASN A 123 -15.41 6.30 4.54
N TYR A 124 -15.94 6.43 5.75
CA TYR A 124 -16.00 5.34 6.71
C TYR A 124 -17.44 4.86 6.93
N TYR A 125 -17.55 3.66 7.47
CA TYR A 125 -18.79 2.90 7.59
C TYR A 125 -19.13 2.67 9.05
N GLU A 126 -20.43 2.58 9.32
CA GLU A 126 -20.99 2.33 10.64
C GLU A 126 -22.11 1.30 10.53
N PHE A 127 -22.13 0.36 11.48
CA PHE A 127 -23.12 -0.70 11.58
C PHE A 127 -23.57 -0.80 13.04
N GLU A 128 -24.87 -0.67 13.31
CA GLU A 128 -25.44 -0.74 14.66
C GLU A 128 -26.33 -1.99 14.78
N PHE A 129 -26.28 -2.66 15.93
CA PHE A 129 -27.06 -3.87 16.18
C PHE A 129 -27.62 -3.92 17.60
N ASN A 130 -28.88 -4.35 17.78
CA ASN A 130 -29.45 -4.58 19.12
C ASN A 130 -29.62 -6.06 19.46
N ALA A 131 -29.99 -6.34 20.72
CA ALA A 131 -30.23 -7.69 21.23
C ALA A 131 -31.42 -8.43 20.57
N LEU A 132 -32.26 -7.76 19.77
CA LEU A 132 -33.32 -8.39 18.96
C LEU A 132 -32.84 -8.79 17.56
N ASN A 133 -31.53 -8.77 17.33
CA ASN A 133 -30.90 -9.02 16.04
C ASN A 133 -31.34 -8.06 14.94
N LYS A 134 -31.67 -6.81 15.29
CA LYS A 134 -31.93 -5.75 14.31
C LYS A 134 -30.66 -5.03 13.96
N LYS A 135 -30.60 -4.53 12.72
CA LYS A 135 -29.42 -3.86 12.18
C LYS A 135 -29.77 -2.49 11.59
N TRP A 136 -28.79 -1.62 11.55
CA TRP A 136 -28.82 -0.38 10.78
C TRP A 136 -27.41 -0.13 10.23
N ASP A 137 -27.28 0.23 8.96
CA ASP A 137 -26.01 0.58 8.36
C ASP A 137 -26.01 1.96 7.70
N LEU A 138 -24.86 2.62 7.74
CA LEU A 138 -24.71 3.95 7.17
C LEU A 138 -23.27 4.25 6.75
N PHE A 139 -23.14 5.22 5.86
CA PHE A 139 -21.86 5.70 5.34
C PHE A 139 -21.63 7.17 5.68
N LEU A 140 -20.38 7.51 6.00
CA LEU A 140 -19.97 8.88 6.28
C LEU A 140 -18.77 9.28 5.42
N GLU A 141 -18.96 10.27 4.55
CA GLU A 141 -17.86 10.87 3.80
C GLU A 141 -16.81 11.49 4.73
N ARG A 142 -17.20 11.99 5.91
CA ARG A 142 -16.28 12.64 6.89
C ARG A 142 -16.88 12.71 8.31
N PRO A 143 -16.11 13.11 9.33
CA PRO A 143 -16.60 13.29 10.70
C PRO A 143 -17.70 14.35 10.85
N TYR A 144 -18.69 14.12 11.73
CA TYR A 144 -19.78 15.07 12.02
C TYR A 144 -19.30 16.47 12.45
N ARG A 145 -18.15 16.56 13.14
CA ARG A 145 -17.48 17.83 13.49
C ARG A 145 -17.11 18.70 12.29
N ASN A 146 -17.24 18.16 11.07
CA ASN A 146 -17.05 18.85 9.80
C ASN A 146 -18.35 19.07 9.02
N SER A 147 -19.48 19.13 9.73
CA SER A 147 -20.78 19.57 9.21
C SER A 147 -21.24 18.77 8.00
N VAL A 148 -21.13 17.44 8.09
CA VAL A 148 -21.69 16.51 7.12
C VAL A 148 -22.90 15.81 7.73
N LYS A 149 -23.80 15.33 6.87
CA LYS A 149 -24.85 14.39 7.25
C LYS A 149 -24.43 12.99 6.80
N PRO A 150 -24.82 11.93 7.52
CA PRO A 150 -24.55 10.58 7.06
C PRO A 150 -25.40 10.28 5.82
N ASP A 151 -24.91 9.38 4.97
CA ASP A 151 -25.69 8.75 3.92
C ASP A 151 -26.44 7.56 4.53
N LEU A 152 -27.74 7.76 4.74
CA LEU A 152 -28.65 6.78 5.32
C LEU A 152 -29.28 5.86 4.26
N ASP A 153 -29.04 6.13 2.97
CA ASP A 153 -29.55 5.30 1.86
C ASP A 153 -28.49 4.27 1.41
N TRP A 154 -27.27 4.37 1.93
CA TRP A 154 -26.24 3.37 1.69
C TRP A 154 -26.59 2.06 2.39
N THR A 155 -26.40 0.93 1.70
CA THR A 155 -26.67 -0.40 2.24
C THR A 155 -25.57 -1.37 1.84
N CYS A 156 -25.07 -2.15 2.80
CA CYS A 156 -24.17 -3.25 2.57
C CYS A 156 -24.92 -4.52 2.15
N PHE A 157 -25.02 -4.73 0.84
CA PHE A 157 -25.63 -5.92 0.27
C PHE A 157 -24.89 -7.21 0.69
N GLY A 158 -25.60 -8.09 1.37
CA GLY A 158 -25.09 -9.40 1.81
C GLY A 158 -24.56 -9.43 3.24
N LEU A 159 -24.73 -8.34 4.01
CA LEU A 159 -24.49 -8.32 5.46
C LEU A 159 -25.33 -9.41 6.17
N GLN A 160 -24.69 -10.17 7.05
CA GLN A 160 -25.34 -11.19 7.88
C GLN A 160 -25.06 -10.91 9.36
N ASN A 161 -26.05 -11.11 10.21
CA ASN A 161 -25.93 -10.96 11.65
C ASN A 161 -26.87 -11.90 12.42
N ALA A 162 -26.43 -12.39 13.57
CA ALA A 162 -27.22 -13.20 14.49
C ALA A 162 -26.84 -12.93 15.94
N THR A 163 -27.85 -12.86 16.83
CA THR A 163 -27.64 -12.68 18.28
C THR A 163 -28.10 -13.89 19.09
N GLN A 164 -27.36 -14.22 20.15
CA GLN A 164 -27.79 -15.22 21.14
C GLN A 164 -27.95 -14.58 22.51
N ILE A 165 -29.01 -14.97 23.22
CA ILE A 165 -29.40 -14.43 24.52
C ILE A 165 -29.17 -15.47 25.62
N TYR A 166 -28.41 -15.10 26.64
CA TYR A 166 -28.21 -15.90 27.84
C TYR A 166 -29.04 -15.31 28.98
N GLY A 167 -30.36 -15.52 28.90
CA GLY A 167 -31.34 -14.90 29.78
C GLY A 167 -32.70 -14.72 29.09
N SER A 168 -33.33 -13.58 29.32
CA SER A 168 -34.63 -13.21 28.76
C SER A 168 -34.70 -11.73 28.40
N ILE A 169 -34.97 -11.41 27.13
CA ILE A 169 -35.13 -10.02 26.70
C ILE A 169 -36.42 -9.42 27.29
N ASN A 170 -36.35 -8.16 27.73
CA ASN A 170 -37.50 -7.36 28.17
C ASN A 170 -38.26 -7.97 29.37
N ASN A 171 -37.57 -8.68 30.25
CA ASN A 171 -38.16 -9.33 31.42
C ASN A 171 -37.66 -8.73 32.75
N PRO A 172 -38.01 -7.48 33.09
CA PRO A 172 -37.48 -6.79 34.27
C PRO A 172 -37.89 -7.39 35.62
N LYS A 173 -38.81 -8.36 35.65
CA LYS A 173 -39.20 -9.08 36.87
C LYS A 173 -38.63 -10.50 36.92
N GLY A 174 -37.86 -10.89 35.90
CA GLY A 174 -37.21 -12.19 35.80
C GLY A 174 -35.99 -12.31 36.71
N ARG A 175 -35.27 -13.43 36.57
CA ARG A 175 -33.90 -13.54 37.08
C ARG A 175 -33.01 -12.60 36.28
N LEU A 176 -31.89 -12.19 36.87
CA LEU A 176 -30.87 -11.45 36.13
C LEU A 176 -30.38 -12.30 34.96
N ASP A 177 -30.20 -11.63 33.84
CA ASP A 177 -29.60 -12.21 32.65
C ASP A 177 -28.07 -12.30 32.85
N SER A 178 -27.37 -12.95 31.93
CA SER A 178 -25.90 -13.09 32.02
C SER A 178 -25.19 -12.33 30.92
N ALA A 179 -25.63 -12.52 29.67
CA ALA A 179 -24.99 -11.90 28.52
C ALA A 179 -25.88 -11.97 27.29
N TRP A 180 -25.50 -11.22 26.27
CA TRP A 180 -25.84 -11.53 24.89
C TRP A 180 -24.59 -11.50 24.02
N THR A 181 -24.63 -12.25 22.92
CA THR A 181 -23.57 -12.32 21.93
C THR A 181 -24.12 -11.96 20.57
N ILE A 182 -23.23 -11.50 19.69
CA ILE A 182 -23.53 -11.27 18.28
C ILE A 182 -22.43 -11.83 17.40
N GLU A 183 -22.81 -12.40 16.27
CA GLU A 183 -21.93 -12.70 15.13
C GLU A 183 -22.34 -11.85 13.94
N ILE A 184 -21.36 -11.33 13.20
CA ILE A 184 -21.54 -10.47 12.04
C ILE A 184 -20.62 -10.97 10.92
N ALA A 185 -21.14 -11.11 9.70
CA ALA A 185 -20.34 -11.31 8.49
C ALA A 185 -20.58 -10.13 7.52
N ILE A 186 -19.57 -9.28 7.39
CA ILE A 186 -19.58 -8.09 6.52
C ILE A 186 -18.90 -8.45 5.18
N PRO A 187 -19.61 -8.45 4.05
CA PRO A 187 -19.00 -8.61 2.73
C PRO A 187 -17.89 -7.58 2.49
N LEU A 188 -16.69 -8.04 2.13
CA LEU A 188 -15.54 -7.15 1.92
C LEU A 188 -15.80 -6.17 0.77
N ASN A 189 -16.51 -6.61 -0.27
CA ASN A 189 -16.86 -5.79 -1.43
C ASN A 189 -17.82 -4.61 -1.11
N CYS A 190 -18.52 -4.61 0.03
CA CYS A 190 -19.25 -3.42 0.51
C CYS A 190 -18.29 -2.29 0.92
N ILE A 191 -17.11 -2.67 1.43
CA ILE A 191 -16.16 -1.76 2.07
C ILE A 191 -15.01 -1.41 1.11
N GLN A 192 -14.30 -2.44 0.63
CA GLN A 192 -13.13 -2.28 -0.22
C GLN A 192 -12.92 -3.55 -1.07
N GLN A 193 -12.67 -3.37 -2.37
CA GLN A 193 -12.26 -4.49 -3.22
C GLN A 193 -10.79 -4.88 -2.99
N ASN A 194 -10.46 -6.15 -3.27
CA ASN A 194 -9.09 -6.67 -3.20
C ASN A 194 -8.43 -6.56 -1.82
N VAL A 195 -9.19 -6.80 -0.74
CA VAL A 195 -8.60 -6.91 0.60
C VAL A 195 -7.64 -8.09 0.63
N GLY A 196 -6.39 -7.79 0.96
CA GLY A 196 -5.30 -8.76 0.94
C GLY A 196 -4.66 -8.94 2.31
N ASP A 197 -3.76 -9.92 2.36
CA ASP A 197 -2.86 -10.09 3.51
C ASP A 197 -2.14 -8.78 3.86
N GLN A 198 -1.88 -8.54 5.14
CA GLN A 198 -1.25 -7.33 5.68
C GLN A 198 -1.95 -5.99 5.38
N HIS A 199 -3.13 -5.97 4.76
CA HIS A 199 -3.94 -4.75 4.71
C HIS A 199 -4.23 -4.28 6.13
N ILE A 200 -4.30 -2.96 6.31
CA ILE A 200 -4.60 -2.34 7.59
C ILE A 200 -5.79 -1.43 7.43
N TRP A 201 -6.83 -1.71 8.20
CA TRP A 201 -7.97 -0.81 8.38
C TRP A 201 -7.91 -0.15 9.75
N ARG A 202 -8.57 1.00 9.88
CA ARG A 202 -8.99 1.50 11.18
C ARG A 202 -10.32 0.85 11.49
N ILE A 203 -10.43 0.22 12.66
CA ILE A 203 -11.69 -0.35 13.15
C ILE A 203 -11.89 0.03 14.60
N ASN A 204 -13.12 0.32 15.00
CA ASN A 204 -13.45 0.40 16.41
C ASN A 204 -14.88 -0.07 16.67
N PHE A 205 -15.17 -0.25 17.95
CA PHE A 205 -16.44 -0.77 18.41
C PHE A 205 -16.97 0.11 19.53
N SER A 206 -18.28 0.26 19.60
CA SER A 206 -18.97 0.91 20.72
C SER A 206 -20.06 -0.01 21.27
N ARG A 207 -20.28 0.05 22.57
CA ARG A 207 -21.51 -0.39 23.22
C ARG A 207 -22.16 0.84 23.79
N VAL A 208 -23.34 1.19 23.28
CA VAL A 208 -24.19 2.20 23.90
C VAL A 208 -24.96 1.54 25.04
N GLU A 209 -24.77 2.07 26.24
CA GLU A 209 -25.36 1.51 27.46
C GLU A 209 -26.15 2.58 28.22
N TRP A 210 -27.45 2.37 28.34
CA TRP A 210 -28.33 3.25 29.10
C TRP A 210 -28.56 2.75 30.51
N ASP A 211 -28.33 3.64 31.49
CA ASP A 211 -28.87 3.44 32.82
C ASP A 211 -30.40 3.38 32.75
N THR A 212 -31.00 2.27 33.21
CA THR A 212 -32.46 2.11 33.28
C THR A 212 -32.95 1.90 34.71
N LYS A 213 -34.25 2.12 34.91
CA LYS A 213 -34.99 1.65 36.08
C LYS A 213 -36.19 0.82 35.65
N ILE A 214 -36.59 -0.10 36.51
CA ILE A 214 -37.81 -0.88 36.30
C ILE A 214 -39.03 0.00 36.58
N SER A 215 -39.93 0.09 35.61
CA SER A 215 -41.21 0.79 35.73
C SER A 215 -42.34 -0.13 35.27
N GLY A 216 -42.97 -0.82 36.22
CA GLY A 216 -44.01 -1.81 35.91
C GLY A 216 -43.43 -3.09 35.32
N ARG A 217 -43.66 -3.33 34.02
CA ARG A 217 -43.12 -4.46 33.25
C ARG A 217 -42.13 -4.03 32.16
N LYS A 218 -41.60 -2.80 32.24
CA LYS A 218 -40.66 -2.26 31.25
C LYS A 218 -39.41 -1.69 31.92
N TYR A 219 -38.33 -1.66 31.16
CA TYR A 219 -37.16 -0.87 31.45
C TYR A 219 -37.41 0.56 30.98
N LYS A 220 -37.08 1.54 31.81
CA LYS A 220 -37.22 2.96 31.49
C LYS A 220 -35.89 3.67 31.73
N LYS A 221 -35.33 4.26 30.68
CA LYS A 221 -34.11 5.05 30.74
C LYS A 221 -34.17 6.12 31.83
N LEU A 222 -33.06 6.31 32.54
CA LEU A 222 -32.87 7.45 33.43
C LEU A 222 -32.66 8.72 32.61
N LYS A 223 -32.90 9.89 33.22
CA LYS A 223 -32.60 11.19 32.60
C LYS A 223 -31.10 11.51 32.74
N LYS A 224 -30.27 10.69 32.12
CA LYS A 224 -28.82 10.83 32.04
C LYS A 224 -28.38 10.57 30.60
N PRO A 225 -27.20 11.07 30.17
CA PRO A 225 -26.58 10.60 28.93
C PRO A 225 -26.34 9.09 28.97
N GLU A 226 -26.31 8.49 27.79
CA GLU A 226 -25.82 7.14 27.58
C GLU A 226 -24.34 7.01 27.93
N ASN A 227 -23.93 5.82 28.34
CA ASN A 227 -22.52 5.47 28.44
C ASN A 227 -22.08 4.90 27.10
N ASN A 228 -20.88 5.24 26.66
CA ASN A 228 -20.27 4.68 25.46
C ASN A 228 -19.01 3.94 25.89
N TRP A 229 -19.03 2.62 25.79
CA TRP A 229 -17.87 1.79 26.09
C TRP A 229 -17.27 1.30 24.78
N VAL A 230 -15.97 1.48 24.61
CA VAL A 230 -15.29 1.28 23.32
C VAL A 230 -14.05 0.43 23.46
N TRP A 231 -13.65 -0.22 22.36
CA TRP A 231 -12.39 -0.97 22.35
C TRP A 231 -11.19 -0.03 22.46
N SER A 232 -11.03 0.92 21.54
CA SER A 232 -9.98 1.94 21.54
C SER A 232 -10.58 3.32 21.89
N PRO A 233 -10.10 4.06 22.91
CA PRO A 233 -10.73 5.31 23.37
C PRO A 233 -10.43 6.53 22.47
N GLN A 234 -11.42 7.42 22.33
CA GLN A 234 -11.32 8.68 21.57
C GLN A 234 -10.96 9.88 22.47
N TRP A 235 -10.98 9.70 23.80
CA TRP A 235 -10.67 10.71 24.81
C TRP A 235 -11.70 11.84 24.90
N THR A 236 -12.87 11.62 24.32
CA THR A 236 -14.04 12.50 24.35
C THR A 236 -15.27 11.67 23.97
N ILE A 237 -16.47 12.08 24.40
CA ILE A 237 -17.73 11.44 24.02
C ILE A 237 -18.06 11.78 22.56
N ASN A 238 -17.35 11.13 21.63
CA ASN A 238 -17.50 11.27 20.18
C ASN A 238 -16.80 10.11 19.47
N MET A 239 -17.57 9.11 19.05
CA MET A 239 -17.04 7.94 18.35
C MET A 239 -16.53 8.26 16.94
N HIS A 240 -17.02 9.33 16.30
CA HIS A 240 -16.62 9.78 14.96
C HIS A 240 -15.29 10.56 14.96
N GLN A 241 -14.28 9.96 15.58
CA GLN A 241 -12.87 10.37 15.51
C GLN A 241 -12.01 9.19 15.05
N PRO A 242 -12.03 8.88 13.72
CA PRO A 242 -11.31 7.74 13.16
C PRO A 242 -9.81 7.75 13.43
N GLU A 243 -9.24 8.93 13.67
CA GLU A 243 -7.85 9.09 14.04
C GLU A 243 -7.47 8.36 15.35
N TYR A 244 -8.43 7.94 16.19
CA TYR A 244 -8.17 7.17 17.42
C TYR A 244 -8.69 5.73 17.42
N TRP A 245 -9.37 5.28 16.34
CA TRP A 245 -9.84 3.90 16.21
C TRP A 245 -8.71 2.86 16.29
N GLY A 246 -9.01 1.60 16.57
CA GLY A 246 -7.98 0.56 16.57
C GLY A 246 -7.44 0.27 15.16
N TYR A 247 -6.35 -0.49 15.07
CA TYR A 247 -5.84 -1.02 13.80
C TYR A 247 -6.24 -2.49 13.64
N LEU A 248 -6.85 -2.82 12.50
CA LEU A 248 -7.14 -4.18 12.07
C LEU A 248 -6.15 -4.59 10.97
N GLN A 249 -5.24 -5.51 11.27
CA GLN A 249 -4.31 -6.06 10.29
C GLN A 249 -4.82 -7.40 9.76
N PHE A 250 -5.12 -7.48 8.47
CA PHE A 250 -5.48 -8.73 7.82
C PHE A 250 -4.25 -9.65 7.72
N SER A 251 -4.43 -10.94 7.93
CA SER A 251 -3.36 -11.94 7.85
C SER A 251 -3.86 -13.17 7.11
N LYS A 252 -3.18 -13.59 6.04
CA LYS A 252 -3.48 -14.86 5.34
C LYS A 252 -3.02 -16.11 6.10
N GLU A 253 -2.28 -15.92 7.19
CA GLU A 253 -1.99 -17.01 8.13
C GLU A 253 -3.29 -17.59 8.69
N THR A 254 -3.33 -18.92 8.82
CA THR A 254 -4.48 -19.61 9.40
C THR A 254 -4.58 -19.32 10.90
N VAL A 255 -5.78 -19.04 11.39
CA VAL A 255 -6.02 -18.81 12.82
C VAL A 255 -5.49 -19.98 13.67
N GLY A 256 -4.82 -19.67 14.78
CA GLY A 256 -4.33 -20.65 15.75
C GLY A 256 -3.02 -21.36 15.38
N THR A 257 -2.38 -21.08 14.24
CA THR A 257 -1.13 -21.73 13.83
C THR A 257 0.12 -20.96 14.27
N THR A 258 0.18 -19.66 13.93
CA THR A 258 1.35 -18.81 14.17
C THR A 258 0.89 -17.46 14.70
N LYS A 259 1.59 -16.94 15.72
CA LYS A 259 1.31 -15.60 16.26
C LYS A 259 2.00 -14.54 15.41
N THR A 260 1.22 -13.85 14.59
CA THR A 260 1.66 -12.66 13.85
C THR A 260 1.80 -11.48 14.80
N ILE A 261 2.89 -10.73 14.68
CA ILE A 261 3.10 -9.50 15.44
C ILE A 261 2.37 -8.35 14.71
N PRO A 262 1.47 -7.61 15.38
CA PRO A 262 0.83 -6.45 14.79
C PRO A 262 1.85 -5.41 14.30
N ARG A 263 1.68 -4.92 13.07
CA ARG A 263 2.50 -3.84 12.50
C ARG A 263 2.25 -2.54 13.26
N GLN A 264 3.32 -1.84 13.63
CA GLN A 264 3.23 -0.49 14.17
C GLN A 264 2.96 0.50 13.04
N ASP A 265 2.08 1.47 13.24
CA ASP A 265 1.92 2.61 12.32
C ASP A 265 3.10 3.57 12.51
N PRO A 266 4.02 3.66 11.53
CA PRO A 266 5.18 4.55 11.64
C PRO A 266 4.80 6.03 11.54
N LEU A 267 3.58 6.36 11.09
CA LEU A 267 3.13 7.73 10.93
C LEU A 267 2.23 8.20 12.07
N TRP A 268 1.94 7.38 13.08
CA TRP A 268 1.09 7.76 14.20
C TRP A 268 1.47 9.14 14.78
N ASP A 269 2.74 9.32 15.14
CA ASP A 269 3.20 10.57 15.77
C ASP A 269 3.09 11.77 14.81
N ILE A 270 3.32 11.55 13.51
CA ILE A 270 3.20 12.58 12.47
C ILE A 270 1.73 12.97 12.27
N ASN A 271 0.84 11.98 12.14
CA ASN A 271 -0.60 12.19 12.00
C ASN A 271 -1.14 12.94 13.22
N MET A 272 -0.71 12.59 14.43
CA MET A 272 -1.13 13.29 15.65
C MET A 272 -0.63 14.74 15.72
N GLN A 273 0.57 15.03 15.22
CA GLN A 273 1.06 16.41 15.09
C GLN A 273 0.22 17.21 14.08
N LEU A 274 -0.15 16.61 12.95
CA LEU A 274 -1.03 17.23 11.97
C LEU A 274 -2.45 17.43 12.51
N MET A 275 -3.00 16.47 13.25
CA MET A 275 -4.28 16.60 13.96
C MET A 275 -4.26 17.72 15.00
N HIS A 276 -3.14 17.92 15.69
CA HIS A 276 -2.96 19.05 16.61
C HIS A 276 -3.04 20.39 15.87
N VAL A 277 -2.39 20.53 14.72
CA VAL A 277 -2.50 21.72 13.86
C VAL A 277 -3.93 21.92 13.36
N TYR A 278 -4.59 20.84 12.91
CA TYR A 278 -6.00 20.90 12.50
C TYR A 278 -6.92 21.40 13.61
N GLY A 279 -6.76 20.90 14.85
CA GLY A 279 -7.52 21.38 16.00
C GLY A 279 -7.30 22.86 16.28
N PHE A 280 -6.05 23.32 16.24
CA PHE A 280 -5.71 24.74 16.38
C PHE A 280 -6.38 25.60 15.31
N GLU A 281 -6.28 25.21 14.04
CA GLU A 281 -6.87 25.96 12.92
C GLU A 281 -8.39 26.08 13.03
N LYS A 282 -9.07 25.01 13.49
CA LYS A 282 -10.52 25.02 13.70
C LYS A 282 -10.94 26.02 14.78
N GLU A 283 -10.24 26.04 15.92
CA GLU A 283 -10.51 27.02 16.99
C GLU A 283 -10.14 28.45 16.57
N TYR A 284 -9.02 28.62 15.88
CA TYR A 284 -8.59 29.92 15.38
C TYR A 284 -9.63 30.51 14.42
N LYS A 285 -10.11 29.72 13.44
CA LYS A 285 -11.17 30.18 12.51
C LYS A 285 -12.48 30.49 13.21
N LYS A 286 -12.85 29.72 14.24
CA LYS A 286 -14.07 30.00 15.03
C LYS A 286 -14.01 31.36 15.72
N ILE A 287 -12.83 31.79 16.18
CA ILE A 287 -12.63 33.06 16.87
C ILE A 287 -12.45 34.23 15.87
N HIS A 288 -11.67 34.01 14.81
CA HIS A 288 -11.19 35.10 13.93
C HIS A 288 -11.89 35.16 12.56
N GLY A 289 -12.62 34.12 12.16
CA GLY A 289 -13.30 34.04 10.87
C GLY A 289 -12.43 33.57 9.70
N PHE A 290 -11.13 33.34 9.89
CA PHE A 290 -10.18 32.85 8.88
C PHE A 290 -9.14 31.91 9.51
N TYR A 291 -8.44 31.12 8.70
CA TYR A 291 -7.37 30.21 9.16
C TYR A 291 -6.03 30.94 9.38
N SER A 292 -5.26 30.51 10.37
CA SER A 292 -3.99 31.12 10.73
C SER A 292 -2.89 30.75 9.71
N PRO A 293 -2.10 31.71 9.21
CA PRO A 293 -0.91 31.42 8.41
C PRO A 293 0.29 30.98 9.27
N ARG A 294 0.08 30.75 10.57
CA ARG A 294 1.11 30.35 11.54
C ARG A 294 0.71 29.04 12.20
N ILE A 295 1.70 28.17 12.40
CA ILE A 295 1.53 26.93 13.16
C ILE A 295 1.42 27.20 14.67
N PRO A 296 0.69 26.38 15.43
CA PRO A 296 0.65 26.48 16.89
C PRO A 296 2.03 26.26 17.51
N GLY A 297 2.23 26.85 18.70
CA GLY A 297 3.42 26.58 19.49
C GLY A 297 3.54 25.08 19.81
N ASN A 298 4.77 24.56 19.83
CA ASN A 298 5.11 23.14 20.01
C ASN A 298 4.84 22.21 18.82
N SER A 299 4.43 22.72 17.65
CA SER A 299 4.41 21.93 16.41
C SER A 299 5.83 21.51 15.99
N HIS A 300 5.94 20.33 15.38
CA HIS A 300 7.19 19.86 14.81
C HIS A 300 7.73 20.84 13.76
N LYS A 301 9.05 21.07 13.76
CA LYS A 301 9.73 22.05 12.88
C LYS A 301 9.58 21.81 11.37
N ASN A 302 9.20 20.60 10.97
CA ASN A 302 8.97 20.24 9.57
C ASN A 302 7.52 20.47 9.11
N ILE A 303 6.67 21.04 9.96
CA ILE A 303 5.29 21.36 9.62
C ILE A 303 5.22 22.77 9.06
N GLU A 304 4.59 22.88 7.90
CA GLU A 304 4.22 24.15 7.27
C GLU A 304 2.70 24.19 7.10
N VAL A 305 2.13 25.40 7.09
CA VAL A 305 0.69 25.61 6.87
C VAL A 305 0.51 26.63 5.77
N ASP A 306 -0.24 26.23 4.74
CA ASP A 306 -0.68 27.09 3.65
C ASP A 306 -2.16 27.40 3.82
N THR A 307 -2.55 28.67 3.75
CA THR A 307 -3.94 29.12 3.87
C THR A 307 -4.39 29.84 2.59
N LEU A 308 -5.57 29.50 2.08
CA LEU A 308 -6.19 30.20 0.95
C LEU A 308 -7.69 30.39 1.21
N GLY A 309 -8.08 31.62 1.57
CA GLY A 309 -9.46 31.97 1.88
C GLY A 309 -10.02 31.13 3.03
N ASN A 310 -10.93 30.22 2.69
CA ASN A 310 -11.63 29.34 3.64
C ASN A 310 -11.04 27.92 3.73
N HIS A 311 -9.82 27.72 3.24
CA HIS A 311 -9.12 26.43 3.23
C HIS A 311 -7.72 26.56 3.86
N PHE A 312 -7.22 25.46 4.43
CA PHE A 312 -5.82 25.32 4.79
C PHE A 312 -5.31 23.93 4.48
N ILE A 313 -4.01 23.82 4.26
CA ILE A 313 -3.29 22.55 4.22
C ILE A 313 -2.11 22.66 5.18
N ALA A 314 -2.07 21.79 6.20
CA ALA A 314 -0.88 21.61 7.00
C ALA A 314 -0.09 20.42 6.46
N THR A 315 1.21 20.60 6.26
CA THR A 315 2.08 19.63 5.61
C THR A 315 3.26 19.32 6.50
N TYR A 316 3.43 18.06 6.87
CA TYR A 316 4.65 17.54 7.49
C TYR A 316 5.60 17.04 6.40
N LYS A 317 6.76 17.67 6.27
CA LYS A 317 7.81 17.26 5.32
C LYS A 317 8.77 16.26 5.95
N GLN A 318 9.00 15.14 5.27
CA GLN A 318 10.05 14.17 5.65
C GLN A 318 10.78 13.65 4.42
N ASP A 319 11.96 13.10 4.63
CA ASP A 319 12.74 12.50 3.56
C ASP A 319 11.96 11.29 2.98
N GLY A 320 11.52 11.42 1.72
CA GLY A 320 10.75 10.40 1.00
C GLY A 320 9.25 10.68 0.83
N GLY A 321 8.71 11.75 1.41
CA GLY A 321 7.29 12.09 1.23
C GLY A 321 6.81 13.25 2.09
N GLN A 322 5.60 13.71 1.82
CA GLN A 322 4.90 14.68 2.66
C GLN A 322 3.60 14.05 3.15
N VAL A 323 3.25 14.31 4.41
CA VAL A 323 1.94 13.96 4.96
C VAL A 323 1.18 15.25 5.14
N HIS A 324 -0.08 15.27 4.74
CA HIS A 324 -0.90 16.46 4.72
C HIS A 324 -2.18 16.23 5.52
N ILE A 325 -2.69 17.33 6.08
CA ILE A 325 -4.05 17.42 6.58
C ILE A 325 -4.70 18.70 6.06
N ASN A 326 -5.99 18.65 5.75
CA ASN A 326 -6.75 19.81 5.28
C ASN A 326 -7.77 20.30 6.31
N GLU A 327 -8.54 21.32 5.93
CA GLU A 327 -9.59 21.92 6.77
C GLU A 327 -10.75 21.00 7.12
N LYS A 328 -10.86 19.86 6.45
CA LYS A 328 -11.85 18.81 6.71
C LYS A 328 -11.28 17.68 7.59
N GLY A 329 -10.01 17.74 7.96
CA GLY A 329 -9.34 16.73 8.80
C GLY A 329 -8.96 15.47 8.04
N ARG A 330 -8.95 15.51 6.69
CA ARG A 330 -8.52 14.39 5.85
C ARG A 330 -7.01 14.30 5.87
N LEU A 331 -6.46 13.12 6.16
CA LEU A 331 -5.04 12.86 6.04
C LEU A 331 -4.73 12.28 4.67
N TRP A 332 -3.66 12.73 4.01
CA TRP A 332 -3.16 12.04 2.82
C TRP A 332 -1.66 12.23 2.70
N ARG A 333 -1.04 11.48 1.79
CA ARG A 333 0.40 11.53 1.57
C ARG A 333 0.67 11.95 0.13
N THR A 334 1.75 12.68 -0.08
CA THR A 334 2.32 12.88 -1.41
C THR A 334 3.75 12.37 -1.45
N LYS A 335 4.12 11.76 -2.58
CA LYS A 335 5.51 11.42 -2.85
C LYS A 335 6.34 12.70 -2.89
N MET A 336 7.53 12.69 -2.29
CA MET A 336 8.49 13.78 -2.52
C MET A 336 8.82 13.81 -4.01
N HIS A 337 8.59 14.94 -4.68
CA HIS A 337 8.79 15.10 -6.13
C HIS A 337 10.26 15.05 -6.60
N ALA A 338 11.24 14.79 -5.71
CA ALA A 338 12.64 14.73 -6.08
C ALA A 338 13.04 13.32 -6.55
N THR A 339 13.22 13.15 -7.86
CA THR A 339 13.67 11.88 -8.44
C THR A 339 15.20 11.82 -8.42
N PRO A 340 15.82 10.74 -7.90
CA PRO A 340 17.27 10.56 -7.98
C PRO A 340 17.75 10.62 -9.42
N ARG A 341 18.82 11.36 -9.68
CA ARG A 341 19.45 11.39 -11.01
C ARG A 341 20.36 10.19 -11.24
N PHE A 342 20.96 9.67 -10.18
CA PHE A 342 21.92 8.57 -10.24
C PHE A 342 21.43 7.37 -9.43
N TRP A 343 21.32 6.24 -10.10
CA TRP A 343 20.85 4.96 -9.58
C TRP A 343 21.92 3.88 -9.66
N ILE A 344 21.82 2.86 -8.81
CA ILE A 344 22.71 1.69 -8.89
C ILE A 344 21.95 0.39 -8.66
N TRP A 345 22.20 -0.63 -9.48
CA TRP A 345 21.74 -1.98 -9.22
C TRP A 345 22.66 -2.69 -8.25
N MET A 346 22.07 -3.39 -7.30
CA MET A 346 22.78 -4.27 -6.38
C MET A 346 21.94 -5.45 -5.97
N HIS A 347 22.60 -6.56 -5.69
CA HIS A 347 21.95 -7.68 -5.03
C HIS A 347 21.87 -7.42 -3.52
N THR A 348 20.86 -7.99 -2.87
CA THR A 348 20.92 -8.19 -1.43
C THR A 348 22.09 -9.11 -1.09
N ASN A 349 22.74 -8.84 0.03
CA ASN A 349 23.80 -9.68 0.57
C ASN A 349 23.44 -10.00 2.02
N SER A 350 23.10 -11.26 2.29
CA SER A 350 22.72 -11.75 3.62
C SER A 350 23.87 -11.82 4.60
N GLU A 351 25.13 -11.76 4.12
CA GLU A 351 26.32 -11.75 4.97
C GLU A 351 26.66 -10.33 5.47
N TYR A 352 26.05 -9.29 4.90
CA TYR A 352 26.29 -7.92 5.33
C TYR A 352 25.58 -7.63 6.65
N SER A 353 26.35 -7.23 7.67
CA SER A 353 25.79 -6.64 8.88
C SER A 353 25.12 -5.28 8.61
N LEU A 354 24.24 -4.84 9.51
CA LEU A 354 23.63 -3.51 9.39
C LEU A 354 24.66 -2.37 9.36
N ALA A 355 25.77 -2.50 10.10
CA ALA A 355 26.89 -1.55 10.05
C ALA A 355 27.58 -1.53 8.67
N LYS A 356 27.67 -2.69 8.00
CA LYS A 356 28.17 -2.77 6.64
C LYS A 356 27.21 -2.10 5.66
N TRP A 357 25.91 -2.30 5.80
CA TRP A 357 24.89 -1.59 5.02
C TRP A 357 24.93 -0.07 5.22
N ASP A 358 25.09 0.41 6.45
CA ASP A 358 25.26 1.83 6.76
C ASP A 358 26.48 2.42 6.04
N SER A 359 27.61 1.70 6.06
CA SER A 359 28.82 2.10 5.33
C SER A 359 28.61 2.15 3.82
N VAL A 360 27.88 1.17 3.26
CA VAL A 360 27.55 1.13 1.82
C VAL A 360 26.67 2.32 1.44
N PHE A 361 25.61 2.61 2.21
CA PHE A 361 24.74 3.74 1.91
C PHE A 361 25.41 5.09 2.13
N PHE A 362 26.28 5.21 3.13
CA PHE A 362 27.14 6.38 3.28
C PHE A 362 28.00 6.61 2.03
N GLU A 363 28.65 5.55 1.53
CA GLU A 363 29.48 5.62 0.34
C GLU A 363 28.69 6.05 -0.90
N LEU A 364 27.51 5.45 -1.14
CA LEU A 364 26.62 5.86 -2.22
C LEU A 364 26.21 7.32 -2.09
N LYS A 365 25.89 7.75 -0.85
CA LYS A 365 25.55 9.13 -0.56
C LYS A 365 26.69 10.09 -0.87
N ASP A 366 27.92 9.73 -0.50
CA ASP A 366 29.14 10.51 -0.68
C ASP A 366 29.47 10.74 -2.16
N ILE A 367 29.29 9.71 -2.99
CA ILE A 367 29.53 9.82 -4.43
C ILE A 367 28.35 10.44 -5.18
N GLY A 368 27.22 10.69 -4.51
CA GLY A 368 26.05 11.38 -5.08
C GLY A 368 24.99 10.46 -5.69
N ILE A 369 25.07 9.15 -5.46
CA ILE A 369 24.00 8.20 -5.79
C ILE A 369 22.89 8.33 -4.73
N ARG A 370 21.64 8.42 -5.19
CA ARG A 370 20.45 8.56 -4.33
C ARG A 370 19.35 7.55 -4.67
N GLY A 371 19.51 6.77 -5.73
CA GLY A 371 18.59 5.70 -6.09
C GLY A 371 19.27 4.33 -6.02
N VAL A 372 18.60 3.34 -5.46
CA VAL A 372 19.10 1.97 -5.35
C VAL A 372 18.02 1.02 -5.86
N LEU A 373 18.40 0.16 -6.81
CA LEU A 373 17.60 -0.95 -7.32
C LEU A 373 18.14 -2.24 -6.70
N ILE A 374 17.49 -2.74 -5.64
CA ILE A 374 18.05 -3.81 -4.79
C ILE A 374 17.28 -5.12 -4.92
N GLY A 375 18.00 -6.22 -5.20
CA GLY A 375 17.40 -7.53 -5.44
C GLY A 375 16.50 -8.01 -4.30
N THR A 376 15.28 -8.45 -4.61
CA THR A 376 14.26 -8.73 -3.60
C THR A 376 14.62 -9.88 -2.67
N ASN A 377 15.01 -9.52 -1.44
CA ASN A 377 14.88 -10.31 -0.23
C ASN A 377 14.15 -9.42 0.78
N THR A 378 12.88 -9.72 1.06
CA THR A 378 11.95 -8.84 1.78
C THR A 378 12.42 -8.56 3.21
N GLU A 379 13.02 -9.54 3.87
CA GLU A 379 13.50 -9.44 5.25
C GLU A 379 14.70 -8.50 5.33
N ILE A 380 15.64 -8.61 4.38
CA ILE A 380 16.80 -7.72 4.31
C ILE A 380 16.35 -6.31 3.94
N ILE A 381 15.48 -6.15 2.93
CA ILE A 381 15.00 -4.83 2.49
C ILE A 381 14.34 -4.07 3.65
N LYS A 382 13.49 -4.74 4.45
CA LYS A 382 12.86 -4.14 5.65
C LYS A 382 13.89 -3.59 6.65
N GLN A 383 15.01 -4.28 6.82
CA GLN A 383 16.06 -3.88 7.77
C GLN A 383 16.91 -2.71 7.25
N ILE A 384 17.16 -2.64 5.95
CA ILE A 384 18.08 -1.64 5.36
C ILE A 384 17.39 -0.33 4.99
N ILE A 385 16.07 -0.30 4.80
CA ILE A 385 15.34 0.94 4.46
C ILE A 385 15.56 2.06 5.49
N PRO A 386 15.46 1.83 6.81
CA PRO A 386 15.76 2.87 7.81
C PRO A 386 17.18 3.43 7.67
N ILE A 387 18.14 2.58 7.29
CA ILE A 387 19.53 2.96 7.07
C ILE A 387 19.67 3.78 5.78
N ALA A 388 19.05 3.36 4.69
CA ALA A 388 19.04 4.10 3.42
C ALA A 388 18.43 5.51 3.60
N ARG A 389 17.37 5.62 4.40
CA ARG A 389 16.68 6.88 4.74
C ARG A 389 17.59 7.88 5.44
N LYS A 390 18.47 7.45 6.36
CA LYS A 390 19.49 8.31 6.99
C LYS A 390 20.34 9.08 5.96
N TYR A 391 20.47 8.54 4.76
CA TYR A 391 21.29 9.06 3.69
C TYR A 391 20.49 9.62 2.50
N ASN A 392 19.17 9.74 2.64
CA ASN A 392 18.22 10.18 1.62
C ASN A 392 18.31 9.32 0.35
N ILE A 393 18.51 8.01 0.51
CA ILE A 393 18.55 7.06 -0.59
C ILE A 393 17.15 6.46 -0.78
N GLN A 394 16.61 6.60 -1.98
CA GLN A 394 15.40 5.92 -2.43
C GLN A 394 15.73 4.47 -2.79
N VAL A 395 14.91 3.56 -2.31
CA VAL A 395 15.08 2.13 -2.50
C VAL A 395 13.91 1.62 -3.34
N HIS A 396 14.23 1.07 -4.51
CA HIS A 396 13.28 0.27 -5.28
C HIS A 396 13.63 -1.21 -5.13
N ALA A 397 12.61 -2.02 -4.83
CA ALA A 397 12.76 -3.46 -4.78
C ALA A 397 12.85 -4.02 -6.21
N TRP A 398 14.00 -4.62 -6.55
CA TRP A 398 14.25 -5.24 -7.85
C TRP A 398 13.73 -6.68 -7.87
N MET A 399 12.60 -6.85 -8.57
CA MET A 399 11.88 -8.11 -8.70
C MET A 399 12.02 -8.67 -10.11
N TRP A 400 12.29 -9.96 -10.21
CA TRP A 400 12.15 -10.70 -11.48
C TRP A 400 10.68 -11.03 -11.73
N ALA A 401 10.13 -10.53 -12.83
CA ALA A 401 8.70 -10.59 -13.14
C ALA A 401 8.31 -11.89 -13.86
N LEU A 402 8.64 -12.05 -15.15
CA LEU A 402 8.23 -13.25 -15.91
C LEU A 402 9.27 -14.38 -15.85
N ASN A 403 10.55 -14.09 -15.66
CA ASN A 403 11.58 -15.13 -15.48
C ASN A 403 11.71 -15.50 -14.01
N ARG A 404 11.18 -16.65 -13.58
CA ARG A 404 11.04 -16.96 -12.16
C ARG A 404 11.40 -18.39 -11.81
N ASN A 405 12.20 -18.55 -10.75
CA ASN A 405 12.63 -19.87 -10.28
C ASN A 405 11.48 -20.69 -9.66
N ASP A 406 10.52 -20.00 -9.04
CA ASP A 406 9.31 -20.53 -8.39
C ASP A 406 8.12 -20.69 -9.36
N ALA A 407 8.33 -20.51 -10.68
CA ALA A 407 7.30 -20.71 -11.68
C ALA A 407 6.96 -22.22 -11.84
N PRO A 408 5.67 -22.61 -11.76
CA PRO A 408 5.20 -23.95 -12.13
C PRO A 408 5.49 -24.27 -13.60
N ASP A 409 5.79 -25.54 -13.90
CA ASP A 409 6.17 -25.99 -15.25
C ASP A 409 5.08 -25.71 -16.30
N ASN A 410 3.81 -25.82 -15.92
CA ASN A 410 2.67 -25.55 -16.79
C ASN A 410 2.44 -24.06 -17.07
N PHE A 411 3.16 -23.15 -16.41
CA PHE A 411 3.12 -21.72 -16.72
C PHE A 411 4.21 -21.30 -17.70
N LEU A 412 5.21 -22.17 -17.91
CA LEU A 412 6.41 -21.83 -18.64
C LEU A 412 6.15 -21.69 -20.15
N SER A 413 6.79 -20.69 -20.74
CA SER A 413 6.63 -20.36 -22.15
C SER A 413 7.11 -21.50 -23.05
N VAL A 414 6.47 -21.60 -24.21
CA VAL A 414 6.74 -22.59 -25.25
C VAL A 414 7.35 -21.89 -26.46
N ASN A 415 8.37 -22.50 -27.07
CA ASN A 415 9.01 -22.00 -28.28
C ASN A 415 8.25 -22.41 -29.55
N ALA A 416 8.66 -21.85 -30.69
CA ALA A 416 8.05 -22.12 -31.99
C ALA A 416 8.16 -23.59 -32.45
N GLN A 417 8.97 -24.42 -31.79
CA GLN A 417 9.07 -25.88 -32.04
C GLN A 417 8.14 -26.70 -31.12
N GLY A 418 7.30 -26.04 -30.32
CA GLY A 418 6.42 -26.69 -29.36
C GLY A 418 7.14 -27.21 -28.12
N LYS A 419 8.36 -26.73 -27.82
CA LYS A 419 9.15 -27.15 -26.65
C LYS A 419 8.99 -26.13 -25.52
N SER A 420 8.57 -26.60 -24.35
CA SER A 420 8.43 -25.79 -23.14
C SER A 420 9.78 -25.57 -22.46
N LEU A 421 9.96 -24.41 -21.83
CA LEU A 421 11.09 -24.17 -20.92
C LEU A 421 11.13 -25.15 -19.72
N ALA A 422 10.05 -25.88 -19.43
CA ALA A 422 10.06 -26.96 -18.45
C ALA A 422 11.00 -28.11 -18.88
N THR A 423 11.04 -28.41 -20.17
CA THR A 423 11.77 -29.57 -20.72
C THR A 423 13.05 -29.19 -21.47
N GLN A 424 13.11 -27.99 -22.06
CA GLN A 424 14.27 -27.52 -22.82
C GLN A 424 14.59 -26.06 -22.52
N LYS A 425 15.76 -25.79 -21.95
CA LYS A 425 16.21 -24.44 -21.60
C LYS A 425 16.71 -23.66 -22.81
N ALA A 426 16.57 -22.33 -22.75
CA ALA A 426 17.11 -21.40 -23.73
C ALA A 426 18.34 -20.68 -23.17
N TYR A 427 19.48 -20.81 -23.85
CA TYR A 427 20.78 -20.17 -23.57
C TYR A 427 21.44 -20.50 -22.22
N VAL A 428 20.69 -20.41 -21.11
CA VAL A 428 21.15 -20.56 -19.72
C VAL A 428 20.12 -21.32 -18.88
N ASP A 429 20.58 -22.03 -17.86
CA ASP A 429 19.73 -22.98 -17.11
C ASP A 429 18.65 -22.30 -16.25
N TYR A 430 18.89 -21.06 -15.83
CA TYR A 430 17.98 -20.31 -14.98
C TYR A 430 16.81 -19.65 -15.74
N TYR A 431 16.77 -19.77 -17.08
CA TYR A 431 15.65 -19.24 -17.86
C TYR A 431 14.39 -20.09 -17.63
N LYS A 432 13.42 -19.46 -16.97
CA LYS A 432 12.09 -19.96 -16.63
C LYS A 432 11.06 -18.85 -16.85
N PHE A 433 10.95 -18.38 -18.09
CA PHE A 433 9.97 -17.37 -18.47
C PHE A 433 8.57 -17.95 -18.51
N MET A 434 7.65 -17.31 -17.82
CA MET A 434 6.22 -17.64 -17.83
C MET A 434 5.49 -17.01 -19.01
N SER A 435 4.36 -17.60 -19.40
CA SER A 435 3.49 -17.08 -20.47
C SER A 435 2.56 -15.98 -19.94
N PRO A 436 2.63 -14.73 -20.44
CA PRO A 436 1.87 -13.60 -19.89
C PRO A 436 0.36 -13.64 -20.19
N ILE A 437 -0.13 -14.55 -21.05
CA ILE A 437 -1.57 -14.70 -21.33
C ILE A 437 -2.33 -15.41 -20.21
N LEU A 438 -1.62 -16.18 -19.38
CA LEU A 438 -2.25 -16.98 -18.34
C LEU A 438 -2.71 -16.07 -17.20
N PRO A 439 -4.00 -16.07 -16.83
CA PRO A 439 -4.51 -15.31 -15.69
C PRO A 439 -3.75 -15.61 -14.38
N GLU A 440 -3.34 -16.87 -14.20
CA GLU A 440 -2.59 -17.34 -13.04
C GLU A 440 -1.20 -16.68 -12.95
N VAL A 441 -0.57 -16.39 -14.09
CA VAL A 441 0.72 -15.68 -14.13
C VAL A 441 0.53 -14.22 -13.70
N ALA A 442 -0.54 -13.57 -14.16
CA ALA A 442 -0.87 -12.22 -13.70
C ALA A 442 -1.15 -12.19 -12.19
N GLN A 443 -1.94 -13.15 -11.68
CA GLN A 443 -2.22 -13.28 -10.25
C GLN A 443 -0.94 -13.51 -9.42
N MET A 444 -0.05 -14.38 -9.88
CA MET A 444 1.23 -14.66 -9.21
C MET A 444 2.11 -13.41 -9.13
N ILE A 445 2.20 -12.63 -10.22
CA ILE A 445 2.98 -11.39 -10.25
C ILE A 445 2.35 -10.35 -9.31
N ASN A 446 1.03 -10.17 -9.36
CA ASN A 446 0.31 -9.23 -8.50
C ASN A 446 0.46 -9.58 -7.02
N GLN A 447 0.42 -10.87 -6.66
CA GLN A 447 0.66 -11.30 -5.28
C GLN A 447 2.08 -10.94 -4.82
N LYS A 448 3.11 -11.19 -5.66
CA LYS A 448 4.50 -10.83 -5.32
C LYS A 448 4.70 -9.32 -5.19
N ILE A 449 4.04 -8.55 -6.04
CA ILE A 449 4.02 -7.10 -5.94
C ILE A 449 3.39 -6.69 -4.61
N SER A 450 2.20 -7.19 -4.28
CA SER A 450 1.52 -6.89 -3.01
C SER A 450 2.39 -7.20 -1.79
N ASP A 451 3.12 -8.32 -1.80
CA ASP A 451 4.04 -8.69 -0.73
C ASP A 451 5.15 -7.64 -0.52
N ILE A 452 5.66 -7.08 -1.63
CA ILE A 452 6.73 -6.07 -1.64
C ILE A 452 6.17 -4.68 -1.28
N GLU A 453 4.98 -4.32 -1.75
CA GLU A 453 4.35 -3.02 -1.48
C GLU A 453 4.14 -2.76 0.01
N ARG A 454 3.98 -3.83 0.80
CA ARG A 454 3.79 -3.75 2.26
C ARG A 454 5.07 -3.35 3.02
N ILE A 455 6.22 -3.30 2.35
CA ILE A 455 7.47 -2.92 2.99
C ILE A 455 7.44 -1.42 3.29
N ASP A 456 7.45 -1.10 4.59
CA ASP A 456 7.42 0.29 5.02
C ASP A 456 8.63 1.08 4.51
N GLY A 457 8.34 2.23 3.90
CA GLY A 457 9.37 3.15 3.42
C GLY A 457 10.09 2.78 2.14
N LEU A 458 9.61 1.75 1.45
CA LEU A 458 10.01 1.51 0.07
C LEU A 458 9.64 2.72 -0.80
N SER A 459 10.45 3.05 -1.80
CA SER A 459 10.19 4.16 -2.72
C SER A 459 9.61 3.69 -4.06
N GLY A 460 9.76 2.41 -4.38
CA GLY A 460 9.19 1.83 -5.59
C GLY A 460 9.49 0.35 -5.80
N ILE A 461 8.95 -0.17 -6.90
CA ILE A 461 9.19 -1.52 -7.38
C ILE A 461 9.81 -1.44 -8.77
N HIS A 462 10.81 -2.27 -9.00
CA HIS A 462 11.56 -2.33 -10.25
C HIS A 462 11.39 -3.70 -10.90
N LEU A 463 10.65 -3.74 -12.00
CA LEU A 463 10.35 -4.93 -12.79
C LEU A 463 11.52 -5.25 -13.71
N ASP A 464 12.14 -6.40 -13.50
CA ASP A 464 13.12 -6.97 -14.42
C ASP A 464 12.56 -8.24 -15.04
N TYR A 465 13.14 -8.68 -16.17
CA TYR A 465 12.69 -9.85 -16.91
C TYR A 465 11.20 -9.81 -17.29
N ILE A 466 10.63 -8.61 -17.48
CA ILE A 466 9.26 -8.38 -17.96
C ILE A 466 9.23 -8.36 -19.50
N ARG A 467 9.54 -9.51 -20.09
CA ARG A 467 9.72 -9.74 -21.54
C ARG A 467 9.61 -11.23 -21.88
N TYR A 468 9.65 -11.59 -23.16
CA TYR A 468 9.89 -12.97 -23.56
C TYR A 468 11.38 -13.30 -23.51
N VAL A 469 11.71 -14.59 -23.67
CA VAL A 469 13.08 -15.05 -23.94
C VAL A 469 13.68 -14.27 -25.11
N ASP A 470 14.98 -14.00 -25.04
CA ASP A 470 15.74 -13.30 -26.07
C ASP A 470 15.59 -13.99 -27.45
N VAL A 471 14.83 -13.34 -28.34
CA VAL A 471 14.68 -13.74 -29.75
C VAL A 471 16.03 -13.59 -30.43
N PHE A 472 16.73 -12.48 -30.17
CA PHE A 472 18.10 -12.23 -30.59
C PHE A 472 18.99 -11.91 -29.39
N LEU A 473 20.16 -12.54 -29.33
CA LEU A 473 21.19 -12.13 -28.38
C LEU A 473 21.95 -10.90 -28.89
N PRO A 474 22.41 -10.01 -27.99
CA PRO A 474 23.39 -8.99 -28.33
C PRO A 474 24.61 -9.59 -29.04
N LYS A 475 25.09 -8.94 -30.11
CA LYS A 475 26.15 -9.47 -30.98
C LYS A 475 27.43 -9.84 -30.24
N GLY A 476 27.81 -9.06 -29.23
CA GLY A 476 28.98 -9.31 -28.39
C GLY A 476 28.86 -10.56 -27.51
N LEU A 477 27.64 -11.07 -27.30
CA LEU A 477 27.40 -12.28 -26.52
C LEU A 477 27.35 -13.56 -27.37
N LEU A 478 27.16 -13.47 -28.69
CA LEU A 478 27.08 -14.64 -29.57
C LEU A 478 28.28 -15.61 -29.42
N PRO A 479 29.56 -15.14 -29.35
CA PRO A 479 30.70 -16.05 -29.18
C PRO A 479 30.66 -16.82 -27.86
N LYS A 480 30.15 -16.22 -26.78
CA LYS A 480 30.03 -16.86 -25.46
C LYS A 480 29.12 -18.08 -25.51
N TYR A 481 28.02 -17.98 -26.25
CA TYR A 481 27.04 -19.06 -26.38
C TYR A 481 27.32 -20.00 -27.55
N LYS A 482 28.36 -19.72 -28.36
CA LYS A 482 28.72 -20.48 -29.56
C LYS A 482 27.55 -20.56 -30.56
N ILE A 483 26.81 -19.47 -30.71
CA ILE A 483 25.65 -19.35 -31.60
C ILE A 483 25.99 -18.38 -32.72
N THR A 484 25.62 -18.73 -33.94
CA THR A 484 25.52 -17.79 -35.07
C THR A 484 24.04 -17.49 -35.28
N GLN A 485 23.68 -16.22 -35.32
CA GLN A 485 22.27 -15.81 -35.42
C GLN A 485 22.12 -14.67 -36.42
N ASP A 486 21.71 -15.03 -37.64
CA ASP A 486 21.40 -14.13 -38.76
C ASP A 486 19.89 -14.03 -39.02
N SER A 487 19.09 -14.84 -38.35
CA SER A 487 17.64 -14.95 -38.47
C SER A 487 17.01 -15.41 -37.15
N ILE A 488 15.68 -15.34 -37.07
CA ILE A 488 14.93 -15.87 -35.92
C ILE A 488 15.08 -17.40 -35.89
N LEU A 489 15.67 -17.91 -34.81
CA LEU A 489 15.85 -19.34 -34.57
C LEU A 489 14.66 -19.86 -33.78
N GLN A 490 13.94 -20.85 -34.33
CA GLN A 490 12.71 -21.36 -33.72
C GLN A 490 12.89 -21.88 -32.30
N GLN A 491 14.05 -22.47 -31.96
CA GLN A 491 14.32 -22.95 -30.61
C GLN A 491 14.39 -21.84 -29.55
N TYR A 492 14.57 -20.57 -29.97
CA TYR A 492 14.68 -19.40 -29.12
C TYR A 492 13.54 -18.38 -29.33
N ASP A 493 12.60 -18.66 -30.24
CA ASP A 493 11.43 -17.81 -30.45
C ASP A 493 10.25 -18.28 -29.59
N TYR A 494 10.02 -17.60 -28.45
CA TYR A 494 9.04 -17.99 -27.44
C TYR A 494 7.73 -17.20 -27.53
N GLY A 495 6.68 -17.73 -26.86
CA GLY A 495 5.33 -17.16 -26.85
C GLY A 495 4.29 -18.02 -27.56
N TYR A 496 4.58 -19.31 -27.77
CA TYR A 496 3.73 -20.30 -28.45
C TYR A 496 3.02 -21.22 -27.44
N HIS A 497 2.78 -20.73 -26.23
CA HIS A 497 1.99 -21.46 -25.23
C HIS A 497 0.59 -21.77 -25.82
N PRO A 498 -0.03 -22.94 -25.58
CA PRO A 498 -1.31 -23.28 -26.20
C PRO A 498 -2.37 -22.18 -26.10
N GLN A 499 -2.54 -21.61 -24.90
CA GLN A 499 -3.45 -20.48 -24.65
C GLN A 499 -3.11 -19.21 -25.44
N MET A 500 -1.84 -18.98 -25.82
CA MET A 500 -1.47 -17.88 -26.72
C MET A 500 -1.97 -18.14 -28.15
N LEU A 501 -1.86 -19.39 -28.62
CA LEU A 501 -2.31 -19.80 -29.94
C LEU A 501 -3.83 -19.72 -30.02
N ASP A 502 -4.53 -20.29 -29.04
CA ASP A 502 -5.99 -20.27 -28.94
C ASP A 502 -6.50 -18.82 -28.90
N ALA A 503 -5.92 -17.97 -28.06
CA ALA A 503 -6.33 -16.57 -27.94
C ALA A 503 -6.07 -15.76 -29.22
N PHE A 504 -5.02 -16.09 -29.98
CA PHE A 504 -4.77 -15.47 -31.28
C PHE A 504 -5.78 -15.93 -32.32
N GLU A 505 -6.07 -17.24 -32.38
CA GLU A 505 -7.03 -17.81 -33.30
C GLU A 505 -8.45 -17.28 -33.05
N VAL A 506 -8.87 -17.20 -31.78
CA VAL A 506 -10.14 -16.57 -31.40
C VAL A 506 -10.21 -15.12 -31.86
N LYS A 507 -9.10 -14.36 -31.77
CA LYS A 507 -9.07 -12.94 -32.13
C LYS A 507 -9.01 -12.68 -33.65
N TYR A 508 -8.30 -13.53 -34.40
CA TYR A 508 -7.96 -13.28 -35.81
C TYR A 508 -8.50 -14.34 -36.78
N GLY A 509 -9.18 -15.38 -36.29
CA GLY A 509 -9.80 -16.44 -37.09
C GLY A 509 -8.83 -17.42 -37.74
N LYS A 510 -7.57 -17.46 -37.31
CA LYS A 510 -6.54 -18.41 -37.79
C LYS A 510 -5.43 -18.59 -36.77
N SER A 511 -4.83 -19.78 -36.73
CA SER A 511 -3.64 -20.04 -35.94
C SER A 511 -2.43 -19.28 -36.50
N PRO A 512 -1.52 -18.76 -35.66
CA PRO A 512 -0.29 -18.15 -36.16
C PRO A 512 0.61 -19.18 -36.87
N LEU A 513 0.50 -20.48 -36.55
CA LEU A 513 1.31 -21.53 -37.17
C LEU A 513 0.93 -21.80 -38.64
N ASP A 514 -0.27 -21.40 -39.06
CA ASP A 514 -0.75 -21.58 -40.43
C ASP A 514 -0.26 -20.46 -41.38
N ILE A 515 0.45 -19.45 -40.86
CA ILE A 515 0.93 -18.30 -41.63
C ILE A 515 2.25 -18.67 -42.33
N PRO A 516 2.32 -18.57 -43.68
CA PRO A 516 3.58 -18.74 -44.41
C PRO A 516 4.54 -17.60 -44.01
N ASP A 517 5.52 -17.92 -43.15
CA ASP A 517 6.43 -16.97 -42.47
C ASP A 517 5.91 -16.31 -41.18
N TYR A 518 5.20 -17.08 -40.35
CA TYR A 518 4.69 -16.64 -39.05
C TYR A 518 5.72 -15.93 -38.13
N LYS A 519 7.02 -16.21 -38.27
CA LYS A 519 8.09 -15.58 -37.49
C LYS A 519 8.21 -14.07 -37.77
N HIS A 520 7.85 -13.63 -38.97
CA HIS A 520 7.86 -12.22 -39.39
C HIS A 520 6.45 -11.62 -39.52
N ASP A 521 5.40 -12.38 -39.18
CA ASP A 521 4.03 -11.88 -39.22
C ASP A 521 3.83 -10.77 -38.17
N SER A 522 3.44 -9.59 -38.65
CA SER A 522 3.29 -8.41 -37.80
C SER A 522 2.15 -8.53 -36.81
N LEU A 523 1.06 -9.26 -37.15
CA LEU A 523 -0.07 -9.45 -36.24
C LEU A 523 0.34 -10.35 -35.07
N TRP A 524 1.06 -11.43 -35.35
CA TRP A 524 1.55 -12.35 -34.32
C TRP A 524 2.59 -11.70 -33.42
N GLN A 525 3.55 -10.96 -34.01
CA GLN A 525 4.54 -10.23 -33.21
C GLN A 525 3.86 -9.19 -32.31
N GLN A 526 2.94 -8.38 -32.86
CA GLN A 526 2.23 -7.38 -32.08
C GLN A 526 1.35 -8.02 -31.00
N PHE A 527 0.66 -9.12 -31.31
CA PHE A 527 -0.16 -9.83 -30.33
C PHE A 527 0.66 -10.33 -29.13
N ARG A 528 1.88 -10.85 -29.36
CA ARG A 528 2.79 -11.24 -28.27
C ARG A 528 3.19 -10.05 -27.41
N MET A 529 3.58 -8.94 -28.05
CA MET A 529 3.95 -7.71 -27.36
C MET A 529 2.78 -7.12 -26.56
N ASP A 530 1.56 -7.19 -27.11
CA ASP A 530 0.34 -6.71 -26.45
C ASP A 530 0.08 -7.44 -25.13
N GLN A 531 0.43 -8.73 -25.00
CA GLN A 531 0.21 -9.44 -23.73
C GLN A 531 1.11 -8.92 -22.61
N ILE A 532 2.39 -8.62 -22.92
CA ILE A 532 3.28 -8.00 -21.93
C ILE A 532 2.82 -6.58 -21.63
N THR A 533 2.47 -5.80 -22.66
CA THR A 533 1.99 -4.42 -22.49
C THR A 533 0.73 -4.35 -21.64
N LYS A 534 -0.23 -5.26 -21.83
CA LYS A 534 -1.42 -5.37 -20.99
C LYS A 534 -1.04 -5.69 -19.55
N LEU A 535 -0.20 -6.69 -19.32
CA LEU A 535 0.26 -7.06 -17.99
C LEU A 535 0.92 -5.87 -17.28
N VAL A 536 1.88 -5.20 -17.93
CA VAL A 536 2.59 -4.04 -17.35
C VAL A 536 1.65 -2.86 -17.09
N ASN A 537 0.74 -2.55 -18.01
CA ASN A 537 -0.17 -1.43 -17.83
C ASN A 537 -1.25 -1.73 -16.79
N ASN A 538 -1.68 -2.99 -16.64
CA ASN A 538 -2.57 -3.41 -15.55
C ASN A 538 -1.87 -3.24 -14.20
N ILE A 539 -0.66 -3.78 -14.07
CA ILE A 539 0.19 -3.57 -12.88
C ILE A 539 0.34 -2.09 -12.61
N SER A 540 0.68 -1.29 -13.62
CA SER A 540 0.84 0.15 -13.45
C SER A 540 -0.42 0.80 -12.92
N ASN A 541 -1.59 0.56 -13.53
CA ASN A 541 -2.87 1.18 -13.16
C ASN A 541 -3.19 1.01 -11.66
N ASP A 542 -2.86 -0.15 -11.08
CA ASP A 542 -3.08 -0.43 -9.66
C ASP A 542 -2.18 0.42 -8.74
N PHE A 543 -1.09 0.99 -9.27
CA PHE A 543 -0.19 1.90 -8.54
C PHE A 543 -0.60 3.37 -8.62
N TRP A 544 -1.61 3.73 -9.44
CA TRP A 544 -2.02 5.15 -9.57
C TRP A 544 -2.69 5.69 -8.30
N SER A 545 -3.01 4.81 -7.34
CA SER A 545 -3.43 5.13 -5.98
C SER A 545 -2.34 4.92 -4.91
N ASN A 546 -1.15 4.42 -5.26
CA ASN A 546 -0.13 3.97 -4.29
C ASN A 546 1.04 4.96 -4.15
N GLU A 547 1.64 4.98 -2.95
CA GLU A 547 2.81 5.79 -2.58
C GLU A 547 4.14 5.34 -3.23
N LEU A 548 4.12 4.27 -4.05
CA LEU A 548 5.30 3.63 -4.63
C LEU A 548 5.45 3.96 -6.12
N ASN A 549 6.67 4.18 -6.58
CA ASN A 549 6.96 4.30 -8.00
C ASN A 549 7.06 2.92 -8.66
N ILE A 550 6.56 2.80 -9.88
CA ILE A 550 6.75 1.60 -10.70
C ILE A 550 7.77 1.87 -11.80
N SER A 551 8.71 0.95 -11.97
CA SER A 551 9.79 1.09 -12.93
C SER A 551 10.15 -0.23 -13.57
N ALA A 552 10.82 -0.23 -14.73
CA ALA A 552 11.25 -1.46 -15.37
C ALA A 552 12.63 -1.37 -16.03
N ALA A 553 13.36 -2.48 -15.99
CA ALA A 553 14.53 -2.73 -16.83
C ALA A 553 14.03 -3.03 -18.26
N VAL A 554 14.49 -2.24 -19.22
CA VAL A 554 14.07 -2.36 -20.62
C VAL A 554 15.27 -2.51 -21.55
N PHE A 555 15.07 -3.09 -22.74
CA PHE A 555 16.12 -3.16 -23.75
C PHE A 555 16.43 -1.76 -24.33
N PRO A 556 17.63 -1.55 -24.91
CA PRO A 556 18.26 -0.23 -25.07
C PRO A 556 17.39 0.92 -25.64
N ASP A 557 16.49 0.61 -26.58
CA ASP A 557 15.50 1.53 -27.12
C ASP A 557 14.21 0.76 -27.50
N PRO A 558 13.06 1.44 -27.70
CA PRO A 558 11.79 0.78 -27.99
C PRO A 558 11.82 -0.10 -29.23
N ASN A 559 12.49 0.32 -30.31
CA ASN A 559 12.49 -0.41 -31.58
C ASN A 559 13.31 -1.70 -31.45
N MET A 560 14.54 -1.59 -30.93
CA MET A 560 15.38 -2.78 -30.67
C MET A 560 14.71 -3.74 -29.69
N SER A 561 14.02 -3.20 -28.69
CA SER A 561 13.34 -3.98 -27.67
C SER A 561 12.19 -4.84 -28.21
N GLN A 562 11.42 -4.32 -29.17
CA GLN A 562 10.37 -5.07 -29.87
C GLN A 562 10.96 -6.26 -30.65
N GLU A 563 12.07 -6.03 -31.36
CA GLU A 563 12.71 -7.05 -32.20
C GLU A 563 13.45 -8.11 -31.37
N MET A 564 14.22 -7.68 -30.37
CA MET A 564 15.11 -8.58 -29.63
C MET A 564 14.38 -9.42 -28.59
N VAL A 565 13.36 -8.86 -27.94
CA VAL A 565 12.74 -9.51 -26.76
C VAL A 565 11.22 -9.33 -26.67
N ARG A 566 10.59 -8.80 -27.73
CA ARG A 566 9.13 -8.56 -27.78
C ARG A 566 8.64 -7.66 -26.63
N GLN A 567 9.44 -6.67 -26.26
CA GLN A 567 9.08 -5.70 -25.24
C GLN A 567 8.78 -4.36 -25.92
N ASP A 568 7.50 -3.99 -26.00
CA ASP A 568 7.02 -2.76 -26.63
C ASP A 568 6.82 -1.63 -25.60
N TRP A 569 7.91 -1.29 -24.90
CA TRP A 569 7.85 -0.43 -23.72
C TRP A 569 7.52 1.04 -24.03
N GLY A 570 7.56 1.45 -25.31
CA GLY A 570 7.04 2.76 -25.73
C GLY A 570 5.53 2.92 -25.52
N LYS A 571 4.80 1.82 -25.30
CA LYS A 571 3.36 1.82 -24.98
C LYS A 571 3.06 1.63 -23.49
N TRP A 572 4.08 1.56 -22.65
CA TRP A 572 3.91 1.32 -21.22
C TRP A 572 3.63 2.63 -20.48
N ARG A 573 3.05 2.51 -19.28
CA ARG A 573 2.73 3.64 -18.41
C ARG A 573 3.50 3.54 -17.10
N LEU A 574 4.82 3.62 -17.12
CA LEU A 574 5.64 3.56 -15.90
C LEU A 574 6.10 4.94 -15.45
N ASP A 575 6.41 5.08 -14.16
CA ASP A 575 7.04 6.28 -13.63
C ASP A 575 8.45 6.44 -14.23
N TYR A 576 9.25 5.37 -14.16
CA TYR A 576 10.67 5.37 -14.56
C TYR A 576 11.02 4.23 -15.52
N TYR A 577 11.84 4.53 -16.52
CA TYR A 577 12.37 3.57 -17.49
C TYR A 577 13.88 3.45 -17.35
N PHE A 578 14.38 2.21 -17.34
CA PHE A 578 15.80 1.92 -17.18
C PHE A 578 16.33 1.12 -18.39
N PRO A 579 16.54 1.76 -19.56
CA PRO A 579 17.10 1.08 -20.73
C PRO A 579 18.52 0.59 -20.48
N MET A 580 18.76 -0.70 -20.67
CA MET A 580 20.06 -1.36 -20.50
C MET A 580 20.98 -1.13 -21.71
N VAL A 581 21.55 0.07 -21.82
CA VAL A 581 22.39 0.51 -22.95
C VAL A 581 23.83 0.02 -22.77
N TYR A 582 24.02 -1.29 -22.59
CA TYR A 582 25.30 -1.94 -22.35
C TYR A 582 26.09 -2.07 -23.66
N ASN A 583 26.72 -0.98 -24.08
CA ASN A 583 27.35 -0.85 -25.39
C ASN A 583 28.39 -1.94 -25.69
N GLY A 584 29.10 -2.48 -24.69
CA GLY A 584 30.03 -3.59 -24.88
C GLY A 584 29.34 -4.88 -25.33
N PHE A 585 28.10 -5.14 -24.91
CA PHE A 585 27.33 -6.30 -25.36
C PHE A 585 26.96 -6.22 -26.85
N TYR A 586 27.04 -5.03 -27.44
CA TYR A 586 26.75 -4.78 -28.85
C TYR A 586 28.00 -4.48 -29.69
N ASN A 587 29.20 -4.58 -29.08
CA ASN A 587 30.47 -4.14 -29.69
C ASN A 587 30.40 -2.70 -30.21
N ALA A 588 29.74 -1.82 -29.44
CA ALA A 588 29.45 -0.45 -29.82
C ALA A 588 30.19 0.57 -28.93
N GLY A 589 30.39 1.79 -29.44
CA GLY A 589 31.02 2.91 -28.72
C GLY A 589 30.01 3.86 -28.06
N THR A 590 30.51 4.93 -27.44
CA THR A 590 29.70 5.92 -26.72
C THR A 590 28.70 6.66 -27.60
N PHE A 591 29.02 6.92 -28.87
CA PHE A 591 28.07 7.49 -29.83
C PHE A 591 26.79 6.64 -29.97
N TRP A 592 26.90 5.31 -29.88
CA TRP A 592 25.72 4.44 -29.92
C TRP A 592 24.81 4.67 -28.71
N ILE A 593 25.39 4.91 -27.53
CA ILE A 593 24.63 5.24 -26.30
C ILE A 593 23.74 6.46 -26.54
N GLU A 594 24.32 7.54 -27.07
CA GLU A 594 23.60 8.77 -27.41
C GLU A 594 22.44 8.48 -28.38
N GLN A 595 22.70 7.72 -29.45
CA GLN A 595 21.67 7.40 -30.45
C GLN A 595 20.53 6.57 -29.87
N ARG A 596 20.81 5.59 -29.00
CA ARG A 596 19.76 4.77 -28.35
C ARG A 596 18.88 5.63 -27.46
N ILE A 597 19.49 6.50 -26.65
CA ILE A 597 18.73 7.39 -25.78
C ILE A 597 17.92 8.43 -26.56
N LYS A 598 18.41 8.93 -27.72
CA LYS A 598 17.60 9.80 -28.60
C LYS A 598 16.33 9.13 -29.10
N VAL A 599 16.41 7.85 -29.48
CA VAL A 599 15.21 7.08 -29.89
C VAL A 599 14.24 6.95 -28.71
N SER A 600 14.75 6.60 -27.54
CA SER A 600 13.98 6.49 -26.29
C SER A 600 13.27 7.80 -25.92
N ARG A 601 13.98 8.94 -25.93
CA ARG A 601 13.42 10.27 -25.64
C ARG A 601 12.39 10.69 -26.68
N LYS A 602 12.61 10.39 -27.96
CA LYS A 602 11.63 10.69 -29.02
C LYS A 602 10.34 9.90 -28.83
N ALA A 603 10.44 8.63 -28.42
CA ALA A 603 9.27 7.79 -28.17
C ALA A 603 8.49 8.21 -26.92
N LEU A 604 9.20 8.63 -25.87
CA LEU A 604 8.60 9.06 -24.60
C LEU A 604 9.14 10.45 -24.17
N PRO A 605 8.61 11.55 -24.73
CA PRO A 605 9.12 12.91 -24.49
C PRO A 605 9.12 13.33 -23.02
N GLU A 606 8.09 12.94 -22.27
CA GLU A 606 7.87 13.36 -20.87
C GLU A 606 8.33 12.33 -19.82
N ALA A 607 8.73 11.14 -20.24
CA ALA A 607 9.08 10.06 -19.30
C ALA A 607 10.43 10.30 -18.63
N GLN A 608 10.61 9.75 -17.44
CA GLN A 608 11.91 9.71 -16.78
C GLN A 608 12.71 8.50 -17.29
N ILE A 609 13.79 8.77 -18.02
CA ILE A 609 14.60 7.75 -18.69
C ILE A 609 16.00 7.74 -18.08
N PHE A 610 16.37 6.63 -17.43
CA PHE A 610 17.66 6.43 -16.77
C PHE A 610 18.54 5.49 -17.59
N CYS A 611 19.55 6.02 -18.26
CA CYS A 611 20.44 5.21 -19.10
C CYS A 611 21.22 4.20 -18.24
N GLY A 612 20.98 2.92 -18.48
CA GLY A 612 21.69 1.81 -17.86
C GLY A 612 23.09 1.66 -18.46
N LEU A 613 24.13 1.85 -17.65
CA LEU A 613 25.54 1.69 -18.04
C LEU A 613 26.15 0.48 -17.34
N TYR A 614 26.75 -0.42 -18.12
CA TYR A 614 27.50 -1.55 -17.59
C TYR A 614 28.89 -1.08 -17.16
N LEU A 615 29.17 -1.08 -15.87
CA LEU A 615 30.42 -0.57 -15.32
C LEU A 615 31.67 -1.29 -15.87
N PRO A 616 31.66 -2.62 -16.11
CA PRO A 616 32.81 -3.30 -16.72
C PRO A 616 33.18 -2.84 -18.14
N ASP A 617 32.26 -2.23 -18.90
CA ASP A 617 32.55 -1.63 -20.20
C ASP A 617 33.35 -0.32 -20.07
N ASN A 618 33.33 0.30 -18.89
CA ASN A 618 33.87 1.64 -18.63
C ASN A 618 35.14 1.57 -17.76
N LYS A 619 36.24 1.08 -18.33
CA LYS A 619 37.45 0.71 -17.57
C LYS A 619 38.22 1.88 -16.97
N SER A 620 38.00 3.11 -17.44
CA SER A 620 38.65 4.33 -16.93
C SER A 620 37.64 5.40 -16.50
N LYS A 621 38.12 6.40 -15.76
CA LYS A 621 37.32 7.57 -15.39
C LYS A 621 36.79 8.31 -16.62
N ASP A 622 37.62 8.44 -17.65
CA ASP A 622 37.27 9.20 -18.86
C ASP A 622 36.22 8.44 -19.68
N GLN A 623 36.35 7.13 -19.82
CA GLN A 623 35.36 6.29 -20.50
C GLN A 623 33.97 6.38 -19.84
N LEU A 624 33.91 6.26 -18.50
CA LEU A 624 32.61 6.42 -17.83
C LEU A 624 32.06 7.84 -17.99
N SER A 625 32.93 8.86 -17.96
CA SER A 625 32.53 10.25 -18.16
C SER A 625 31.94 10.47 -19.56
N GLU A 626 32.58 9.93 -20.59
CA GLU A 626 32.10 9.98 -21.98
C GLU A 626 30.77 9.25 -22.16
N SER A 627 30.62 8.05 -21.56
CA SER A 627 29.36 7.29 -21.61
C SER A 627 28.21 8.04 -20.94
N MET A 628 28.44 8.66 -19.77
CA MET A 628 27.43 9.48 -19.10
C MET A 628 27.09 10.73 -19.92
N GLN A 629 28.09 11.41 -20.48
CA GLN A 629 27.88 12.58 -21.33
C GLN A 629 27.07 12.23 -22.58
N ALA A 630 27.38 11.11 -23.24
CA ALA A 630 26.63 10.62 -24.39
C ALA A 630 25.16 10.32 -24.02
N ALA A 631 24.90 9.71 -22.87
CA ALA A 631 23.55 9.47 -22.37
C ALA A 631 22.78 10.78 -22.11
N PHE A 632 23.38 11.75 -21.42
CA PHE A 632 22.74 13.06 -21.18
C PHE A 632 22.51 13.84 -22.47
N THR A 633 23.47 13.84 -23.40
CA THR A 633 23.33 14.44 -24.74
C THR A 633 22.20 13.80 -25.54
N GLY A 634 21.96 12.49 -25.34
CA GLY A 634 20.83 11.79 -25.94
C GLY A 634 19.47 12.14 -25.33
N GLY A 635 19.43 12.84 -24.19
CA GLY A 635 18.20 13.21 -23.48
C GLY A 635 17.83 12.30 -22.32
N ALA A 636 18.79 11.56 -21.74
CA ALA A 636 18.55 10.80 -20.51
C ALA A 636 18.24 11.76 -19.35
N SER A 637 17.25 11.42 -18.53
CA SER A 637 16.96 12.10 -17.27
C SER A 637 18.04 11.85 -16.22
N GLY A 638 18.71 10.70 -16.29
CA GLY A 638 19.72 10.26 -15.34
C GLY A 638 20.45 9.01 -15.78
N ILE A 639 21.26 8.44 -14.88
CA ILE A 639 22.10 7.27 -15.15
C ILE A 639 21.83 6.19 -14.11
N ALA A 640 21.82 4.93 -14.54
CA ALA A 640 21.74 3.78 -13.66
C ALA A 640 22.93 2.84 -13.90
N PHE A 641 23.70 2.54 -12.85
CA PHE A 641 24.93 1.77 -12.98
C PHE A 641 24.70 0.28 -12.66
N PHE A 642 25.13 -0.61 -13.56
CA PHE A 642 25.10 -2.06 -13.35
C PHE A 642 26.53 -2.63 -13.28
N ASP A 643 26.98 -3.24 -12.18
CA ASP A 643 26.36 -3.37 -10.85
C ASP A 643 27.29 -2.83 -9.75
N PHE A 644 26.78 -2.70 -8.52
CA PHE A 644 27.55 -2.20 -7.37
C PHE A 644 28.88 -2.93 -7.11
N ARG A 645 28.94 -4.25 -7.34
CA ARG A 645 30.19 -5.02 -7.16
C ARG A 645 31.30 -4.60 -8.12
N SER A 646 30.92 -4.01 -9.25
CA SER A 646 31.83 -3.51 -10.28
C SER A 646 32.24 -2.04 -10.05
N LEU A 647 31.77 -1.39 -8.99
CA LEU A 647 32.04 0.01 -8.69
C LEU A 647 33.47 0.20 -8.15
N LYS A 648 34.33 0.84 -8.96
CA LYS A 648 35.76 1.08 -8.66
C LYS A 648 36.03 2.56 -8.35
N PRO A 649 37.18 2.91 -7.73
CA PRO A 649 37.52 4.30 -7.41
C PRO A 649 37.45 5.27 -8.59
N ASN A 650 37.94 4.86 -9.77
CA ASN A 650 37.85 5.67 -11.00
C ASN A 650 36.40 5.96 -11.42
N HIS A 651 35.47 5.01 -11.20
CA HIS A 651 34.04 5.24 -11.46
C HIS A 651 33.48 6.28 -10.49
N LYS A 652 33.81 6.17 -9.20
CA LYS A 652 33.36 7.11 -8.16
C LYS A 652 33.78 8.54 -8.48
N ASP A 653 35.00 8.74 -8.98
CA ASP A 653 35.48 10.07 -9.38
C ASP A 653 34.75 10.63 -10.60
N ALA A 654 34.41 9.80 -11.58
CA ALA A 654 33.58 10.20 -12.71
C ALA A 654 32.16 10.58 -12.25
N ILE A 655 31.57 9.79 -11.36
CA ILE A 655 30.21 10.05 -10.81
C ILE A 655 30.21 11.36 -10.01
N ARG A 656 31.18 11.59 -9.13
CA ARG A 656 31.30 12.87 -8.41
C ARG A 656 31.44 14.06 -9.35
N LYS A 657 32.15 13.92 -10.47
CA LYS A 657 32.24 14.95 -11.50
C LYS A 657 30.87 15.21 -12.13
N ALA A 658 30.17 14.16 -12.55
CA ALA A 658 28.83 14.28 -13.13
C ALA A 658 27.82 14.89 -12.13
N VAL A 659 27.91 14.55 -10.85
CA VAL A 659 27.07 15.13 -9.79
C VAL A 659 27.27 16.64 -9.64
N LYS A 660 28.50 17.15 -9.80
CA LYS A 660 28.77 18.60 -9.80
C LYS A 660 28.17 19.31 -11.01
N GLU A 661 28.12 18.62 -12.15
CA GLU A 661 27.65 19.19 -13.42
C GLU A 661 26.13 19.14 -13.53
N TYR A 662 25.51 18.03 -13.13
CA TYR A 662 24.09 17.76 -13.34
C TYR A 662 23.27 17.85 -12.05
N GLY A 663 23.88 17.78 -10.88
CA GLY A 663 23.18 17.70 -9.60
C GLY A 663 22.68 16.28 -9.28
N VAL A 664 22.33 16.04 -8.00
CA VAL A 664 21.92 14.72 -7.51
C VAL A 664 20.43 14.40 -7.72
N TRP A 665 19.59 15.43 -7.82
CA TRP A 665 18.14 15.32 -7.96
C TRP A 665 17.69 15.88 -9.30
N ILE A 666 16.61 15.33 -9.83
CA ILE A 666 15.83 15.92 -10.90
C ILE A 666 14.78 16.79 -10.22
N VAL A 667 14.93 18.10 -10.35
CA VAL A 667 13.95 19.07 -9.84
C VAL A 667 12.98 19.32 -10.98
N LYS A 668 11.69 19.03 -10.76
CA LYS A 668 10.62 19.35 -11.71
C LYS A 668 10.39 20.86 -11.76
#